data_AF-A0A370JZK0-F1
#
_entry.id   AF-A0A370JZK0-F1
#
_cell.length_a   1.000
_cell.length_b   1.000
_cell.length_c   1.000
_cell.angle_alpha   90.00
_cell.angle_beta   90.00
_cell.angle_gamma   90.00
#
_symmetry.space_group_name_H-M   'P 1'
#
loop_
_entity.id
_entity.type
_entity.pdbx_description
1 polymer ?
#
loop_
_entity_poly.entity_id
_entity_poly.type
_entity_poly.pdbx_seq_one_letter_code
_entity_poly.pdbx_strand_id
1 'polypeptide(L)'
;MDTGVRRYLRSQFHINGPLSPGHFEKELARRIGSPARRRPIVSAWQAYLKAQGGDLEAVRSFYTELLQHPRERLEGLVYAMHLPFMEFYLEALPGHLPKEGRVLEVGAFTGGLVKLLQEARPELEWHALEGVGEAVALGQVRTGEAVRWHEGWFPYQTGLPPMDAVLLLSCLPEGYLGDIPPSLSEPDYLRHFDFARRLRGLEGLLKPGGLLFYGHGPFLGKNPQAFQRALLALGFEGVEQVGDGDYVLIVARMPLALQPEVAEPAPLVLEPAPASPSLRVEEVWAWLEAGDYAEVLARVPPEAVGELAYLRGRALLALSRYAEADAALARAGRPEAEDLRALCWAELEDYRRALPRLEALASRGGRYKLALGKVYLGLGRLSDALRQLYECGLPEAQLYLKAALERTEERVLRLCREGEWSEVSRRVEFVEDLSPELLTRGLLRIGLQAALQQGLWGRAARYAQRLYVLGESHGALGLALAGLKVRGPEALDRVPLDDLKEVEPYLTDAVARAEDATALLALGMLRHREGRHEEAVRYLERAARASRGEPAGLAYHLLAQSKRALGYPVLEVLGDHKRAHAHRAYAVPQLFELAQEALEAGEPVLAREFLGRVREAGLSHFSDIEPVLKLVEALEGPWEAFRMLAQSLEETSEPPLEHLELAYRLSRSFSQSQEAETVRGRYLAALYNAGQALGAEGLLLAELARNPEALEVLYDLAEHYERTGAYQKAIETWRKALEIAYYWEKDLELSREILRNLLFLNPTDPELQLYLEELKATSRALAQLEGTPDAFAGATPEGLLREGLPRFHGEYLIVVGGHTQLKSRISPFLKAQGLELDWFDSDSYTAGREVLRRIHSRLERAHGLMIISSYVGHDLSEPVRLEAENLGVPVYITPGRARGVTGFLRALAEFAPQIYRQALKG
;
A
#
# COMPACT_ATOMS: atom_id res chain seq x y z
N MET A 1 -1.60 0.35 -13.35
CA MET A 1 -0.40 0.34 -14.21
C MET A 1 0.59 1.34 -13.64
N ASP A 2 1.88 1.01 -13.59
CA ASP A 2 2.90 1.87 -12.98
C ASP A 2 3.61 2.71 -14.06
N THR A 3 3.17 3.95 -14.27
CA THR A 3 3.71 4.88 -15.27
C THR A 3 5.07 5.44 -14.85
N GLY A 4 5.86 5.95 -15.80
CA GLY A 4 7.13 6.63 -15.51
C GLY A 4 6.97 7.78 -14.51
N VAL A 5 5.87 8.54 -14.61
CA VAL A 5 5.50 9.61 -13.68
C VAL A 5 5.27 9.08 -12.26
N ARG A 6 4.51 7.98 -12.09
CA ARG A 6 4.26 7.37 -10.78
C ARG A 6 5.52 6.84 -10.12
N ARG A 7 6.43 6.27 -10.91
CA ARG A 7 7.74 5.83 -10.41
C ARG A 7 8.59 7.01 -9.94
N TYR A 8 8.64 8.08 -10.74
CA TYR A 8 9.34 9.31 -10.38
C TYR A 8 8.78 9.91 -9.09
N LEU A 9 7.46 10.13 -8.99
CA LEU A 9 6.86 10.73 -7.79
C LEU A 9 6.98 9.86 -6.54
N ARG A 10 6.96 8.53 -6.68
CA ARG A 10 7.18 7.61 -5.56
C ARG A 10 8.62 7.67 -5.05
N SER A 11 9.59 7.65 -5.96
CA SER A 11 11.01 7.70 -5.62
C SER A 11 11.44 9.04 -5.04
N GLN A 12 10.89 10.15 -5.55
CA GLN A 12 11.30 11.50 -5.18
C GLN A 12 10.43 12.14 -4.09
N PHE A 13 9.14 11.79 -3.98
CA PHE A 13 8.21 12.50 -3.08
C PHE A 13 7.34 11.59 -2.21
N HIS A 14 7.55 10.27 -2.26
CA HIS A 14 6.79 9.27 -1.50
C HIS A 14 5.27 9.37 -1.73
N ILE A 15 4.85 9.64 -2.97
CA ILE A 15 3.45 9.69 -3.40
C ILE A 15 3.13 8.42 -4.20
N ASN A 16 2.07 7.71 -3.79
CA ASN A 16 1.64 6.46 -4.44
C ASN A 16 0.44 6.63 -5.39
N GLY A 17 -0.23 7.78 -5.38
CA GLY A 17 -1.44 8.00 -6.17
C GLY A 17 -1.92 9.44 -6.15
N PRO A 18 -2.98 9.76 -6.91
CA PRO A 18 -3.50 11.11 -7.04
C PRO A 18 -4.13 11.59 -5.72
N LEU A 19 -4.06 12.90 -5.48
CA LEU A 19 -4.64 13.56 -4.31
C LEU A 19 -5.78 14.48 -4.77
N SER A 20 -6.96 14.39 -4.16
CA SER A 20 -7.99 15.40 -4.43
C SER A 20 -7.81 16.63 -3.52
N PRO A 21 -8.14 17.84 -3.99
CA PRO A 21 -7.93 19.08 -3.22
C PRO A 21 -8.58 19.09 -1.84
N GLY A 22 -9.77 18.46 -1.71
CA GLY A 22 -10.47 18.34 -0.43
C GLY A 22 -9.78 17.43 0.60
N HIS A 23 -8.80 16.62 0.18
CA HIS A 23 -7.98 15.79 1.08
C HIS A 23 -6.60 16.39 1.37
N PHE A 24 -6.28 17.57 0.83
CA PHE A 24 -4.99 18.23 1.01
C PHE A 24 -4.64 18.41 2.50
N GLU A 25 -5.55 18.97 3.30
CA GLU A 25 -5.31 19.20 4.74
C GLU A 25 -5.12 17.88 5.51
N LYS A 26 -5.85 16.82 5.13
CA LYS A 26 -5.73 15.49 5.73
C LYS A 26 -4.35 14.87 5.46
N GLU A 27 -3.88 14.95 4.22
CA GLU A 27 -2.57 14.43 3.84
C GLU A 27 -1.41 15.27 4.38
N LEU A 28 -1.60 16.59 4.47
CA LEU A 28 -0.67 17.48 5.15
C LEU A 28 -0.52 17.09 6.63
N ALA A 29 -1.62 16.80 7.33
CA ALA A 29 -1.59 16.35 8.73
C ALA A 29 -0.91 14.98 8.91
N ARG A 30 -0.99 14.10 7.91
CA ARG A 30 -0.28 12.80 7.92
C ARG A 30 1.23 12.99 7.77
N ARG A 31 1.68 13.93 6.94
CA ARG A 31 3.10 14.21 6.69
C ARG A 31 3.75 15.07 7.78
N ILE A 32 2.99 16.03 8.33
CA ILE A 32 3.44 16.94 9.39
C ILE A 32 2.44 16.87 10.54
N GLY A 33 2.77 16.05 11.54
CA GLY A 33 1.89 15.76 12.67
C GLY A 33 1.69 16.92 13.67
N SER A 34 2.56 17.94 13.66
CA SER A 34 2.48 19.06 14.60
C SER A 34 1.47 20.13 14.15
N PRO A 35 0.44 20.46 14.97
CA PRO A 35 -0.54 21.51 14.66
C PRO A 35 0.05 22.90 14.46
N ALA A 36 1.14 23.23 15.17
CA ALA A 36 1.80 24.53 15.04
C ALA A 36 2.50 24.69 13.68
N ARG A 37 3.07 23.60 13.14
CA ARG A 37 3.77 23.59 11.85
C ARG A 37 2.83 23.57 10.65
N ARG A 38 1.66 22.93 10.76
CA ARG A 38 0.68 22.88 9.65
C ARG A 38 -0.17 24.16 9.51
N ARG A 39 -0.37 24.92 10.59
CA ARG A 39 -1.30 26.07 10.62
C ARG A 39 -0.95 27.20 9.62
N PRO A 40 0.33 27.57 9.43
CA PRO A 40 0.69 28.56 8.40
C PRO A 40 0.34 28.09 6.99
N ILE A 41 0.68 26.84 6.64
CA ILE A 41 0.40 26.23 5.32
C ILE A 41 -1.10 26.14 5.06
N VAL A 42 -1.89 25.71 6.07
CA VAL A 42 -3.35 25.63 5.94
C VAL A 42 -3.97 27.02 5.75
N SER A 43 -3.48 28.03 6.48
CA SER A 43 -3.94 29.41 6.30
C SER A 43 -3.61 29.93 4.89
N ALA A 44 -2.39 29.68 4.40
CA ALA A 44 -1.96 30.09 3.07
C ALA A 44 -2.71 29.33 1.96
N TRP A 45 -2.99 28.05 2.15
CA TRP A 45 -3.84 27.25 1.27
C TRP A 45 -5.26 27.80 1.19
N GLN A 46 -5.88 28.12 2.33
CA GLN A 46 -7.22 28.71 2.37
C GLN A 46 -7.27 30.12 1.77
N ALA A 47 -6.21 30.91 1.94
CA ALA A 47 -6.06 32.21 1.29
C ALA A 47 -5.93 32.06 -0.23
N TYR A 48 -5.11 31.11 -0.69
CA TYR A 48 -4.97 30.77 -2.10
C TYR A 48 -6.30 30.35 -2.74
N LEU A 49 -7.11 29.54 -2.05
CA LEU A 49 -8.43 29.13 -2.54
C LEU A 49 -9.42 30.31 -2.66
N LYS A 50 -9.34 31.29 -1.76
CA LYS A 50 -10.25 32.44 -1.69
C LYS A 50 -9.82 33.63 -2.54
N ALA A 51 -8.61 33.60 -3.08
CA ALA A 51 -8.06 34.71 -3.84
C ALA A 51 -8.81 34.94 -5.16
N GLN A 52 -8.97 36.20 -5.54
CA GLN A 52 -9.59 36.57 -6.82
C GLN A 52 -8.56 36.45 -7.95
N GLY A 53 -9.04 36.13 -9.16
CA GLY A 53 -8.24 35.82 -10.34
C GLY A 53 -6.98 36.68 -10.50
N GLY A 54 -5.80 36.06 -10.36
CA GLY A 54 -4.50 36.75 -10.56
C GLY A 54 -3.86 37.39 -9.33
N ASP A 55 -4.30 37.06 -8.10
CA ASP A 55 -3.56 37.42 -6.88
C ASP A 55 -2.25 36.62 -6.77
N LEU A 56 -1.19 37.17 -7.36
CA LEU A 56 0.16 36.60 -7.34
C LEU A 56 0.72 36.49 -5.92
N GLU A 57 0.23 37.29 -4.96
CA GLU A 57 0.72 37.27 -3.59
C GLU A 57 0.16 36.08 -2.81
N ALA A 58 -1.13 35.78 -2.96
CA ALA A 58 -1.74 34.60 -2.33
C ALA A 58 -1.11 33.30 -2.84
N VAL A 59 -0.85 33.25 -4.15
CA VAL A 59 -0.07 32.22 -4.82
C VAL A 59 1.33 32.09 -4.21
N ARG A 60 2.09 33.18 -4.18
CA ARG A 60 3.47 33.19 -3.71
C ARG A 60 3.53 32.76 -2.26
N SER A 61 2.65 33.31 -1.42
CA SER A 61 2.55 32.96 0.00
C SER A 61 2.31 31.47 0.22
N PHE A 62 1.40 30.84 -0.52
CA PHE A 62 1.15 29.40 -0.38
C PHE A 62 2.37 28.55 -0.76
N TYR A 63 2.99 28.80 -1.90
CA TYR A 63 4.13 28.00 -2.35
C TYR A 63 5.38 28.26 -1.51
N THR A 64 5.66 29.51 -1.15
CA THR A 64 6.77 29.84 -0.24
C THR A 64 6.58 29.12 1.09
N GLU A 65 5.38 29.13 1.69
CA GLU A 65 5.13 28.43 2.95
C GLU A 65 5.21 26.90 2.83
N LEU A 66 4.74 26.34 1.71
CA LEU A 66 4.81 24.92 1.43
C LEU A 66 6.26 24.43 1.24
N LEU A 67 7.10 25.24 0.59
CA LEU A 67 8.50 24.90 0.27
C LEU A 67 9.48 25.14 1.44
N GLN A 68 9.05 25.80 2.52
CA GLN A 68 9.82 25.93 3.77
C GLN A 68 10.02 24.59 4.53
N HIS A 69 9.47 23.48 4.02
CA HIS A 69 9.54 22.16 4.62
C HIS A 69 10.28 21.13 3.73
N PRO A 70 11.61 21.31 3.51
CA PRO A 70 12.38 20.48 2.58
C PRO A 70 12.57 19.03 3.05
N ARG A 71 12.48 18.75 4.37
CA ARG A 71 12.60 17.39 4.91
C ARG A 71 11.39 16.54 4.56
N GLU A 72 10.20 17.14 4.61
CA GLU A 72 8.92 16.45 4.38
C GLU A 72 8.48 16.43 2.91
N ARG A 73 9.22 17.13 2.05
CA ARG A 73 9.02 17.19 0.59
C ARG A 73 7.56 17.44 0.22
N LEU A 74 6.97 18.49 0.80
CA LEU A 74 5.55 18.80 0.66
C LEU A 74 5.14 19.18 -0.76
N GLU A 75 6.09 19.56 -1.62
CA GLU A 75 5.87 19.74 -3.06
C GLU A 75 5.28 18.48 -3.73
N GLY A 76 5.48 17.31 -3.14
CA GLY A 76 4.83 16.08 -3.56
C GLY A 76 3.31 16.14 -3.56
N LEU A 77 2.70 16.89 -2.62
CA LEU A 77 1.24 17.02 -2.52
C LEU A 77 0.67 17.75 -3.73
N VAL A 78 1.39 18.77 -4.20
CA VAL A 78 1.05 19.51 -5.43
C VAL A 78 1.11 18.60 -6.65
N TYR A 79 2.19 17.82 -6.80
CA TYR A 79 2.32 16.87 -7.90
C TYR A 79 1.28 15.76 -7.84
N ALA A 80 0.89 15.31 -6.64
CA ALA A 80 -0.17 14.33 -6.46
C ALA A 80 -1.52 14.84 -6.96
N MET A 81 -1.83 16.13 -6.77
CA MET A 81 -3.07 16.74 -7.29
C MET A 81 -3.08 16.81 -8.82
N HIS A 82 -1.91 16.98 -9.45
CA HIS A 82 -1.77 17.07 -10.90
C HIS A 82 -1.37 15.76 -11.58
N LEU A 83 -1.21 14.66 -10.83
CA LEU A 83 -0.66 13.40 -11.35
C LEU A 83 -1.34 12.93 -12.65
N PRO A 84 -2.69 12.86 -12.74
CA PRO A 84 -3.33 12.39 -13.98
C PRO A 84 -3.05 13.31 -15.19
N PHE A 85 -2.88 14.61 -14.96
CA PHE A 85 -2.53 15.58 -16.01
C PHE A 85 -1.06 15.43 -16.42
N MET A 86 -0.15 15.23 -15.47
CA MET A 86 1.25 14.96 -15.77
C MET A 86 1.42 13.67 -16.59
N GLU A 87 0.64 12.63 -16.27
CA GLU A 87 0.62 11.38 -17.05
C GLU A 87 0.17 11.65 -18.50
N PHE A 88 -0.93 12.38 -18.67
CA PHE A 88 -1.43 12.77 -19.99
C PHE A 88 -0.43 13.65 -20.77
N TYR A 89 0.17 14.65 -20.13
CA TYR A 89 1.13 15.55 -20.77
C TYR A 89 2.40 14.84 -21.21
N LEU A 90 2.94 13.94 -20.38
CA LEU A 90 4.12 13.15 -20.75
C LEU A 90 3.85 12.19 -21.91
N GLU A 91 2.61 11.72 -22.06
CA GLU A 91 2.20 10.86 -23.17
C GLU A 91 1.95 11.67 -24.45
N ALA A 92 1.22 12.78 -24.36
CA ALA A 92 0.77 13.54 -25.53
C ALA A 92 1.81 14.52 -26.07
N LEU A 93 2.44 15.35 -25.22
CA LEU A 93 3.28 16.47 -25.66
C LEU A 93 4.48 16.08 -26.53
N PRO A 94 5.28 15.03 -26.20
CA PRO A 94 6.51 14.74 -26.94
C PRO A 94 6.31 14.55 -28.44
N GLY A 95 5.16 14.06 -28.88
CA GLY A 95 4.85 13.86 -30.30
C GLY A 95 4.51 15.15 -31.07
N HIS A 96 4.08 16.20 -30.37
CA HIS A 96 3.67 17.47 -30.98
C HIS A 96 4.73 18.58 -30.88
N LEU A 97 5.72 18.42 -29.99
CA LEU A 97 6.83 19.37 -29.84
C LEU A 97 7.68 19.47 -31.13
N PRO A 98 8.29 20.63 -31.41
CA PRO A 98 9.15 20.81 -32.58
C PRO A 98 10.32 19.82 -32.59
N LYS A 99 10.92 19.59 -33.76
CA LYS A 99 12.07 18.68 -33.90
C LYS A 99 13.32 19.21 -33.19
N GLU A 100 13.56 20.51 -33.30
CA GLU A 100 14.67 21.23 -32.68
C GLU A 100 14.19 22.63 -32.27
N GLY A 101 14.87 23.26 -31.31
CA GLY A 101 14.59 24.62 -30.87
C GLY A 101 14.40 24.76 -29.35
N ARG A 102 13.89 25.91 -28.95
CA ARG A 102 13.68 26.29 -27.53
C ARG A 102 12.25 26.05 -27.09
N VAL A 103 12.09 25.38 -25.95
CA VAL A 103 10.80 25.11 -25.33
C VAL A 103 10.77 25.76 -23.95
N LEU A 104 9.74 26.56 -23.69
CA LEU A 104 9.51 27.17 -22.39
C LEU A 104 8.29 26.56 -21.71
N GLU A 105 8.47 25.94 -20.54
CA GLU A 105 7.36 25.62 -19.64
C GLU A 105 7.12 26.79 -18.69
N VAL A 106 5.88 27.28 -18.64
CA VAL A 106 5.43 28.33 -17.72
C VAL A 106 4.73 27.68 -16.54
N GLY A 107 5.10 28.07 -15.32
CA GLY A 107 4.53 27.47 -14.11
C GLY A 107 5.09 26.08 -13.83
N ALA A 108 6.39 25.90 -14.08
CA ALA A 108 7.10 24.62 -13.90
C ALA A 108 7.16 24.16 -12.43
N PHE A 109 6.79 25.02 -11.49
CA PHE A 109 6.93 24.83 -10.06
C PHE A 109 8.35 24.41 -9.70
N THR A 110 8.56 23.26 -9.05
CA THR A 110 9.89 22.74 -8.72
C THR A 110 10.48 21.83 -9.81
N GLY A 111 9.93 21.85 -11.03
CA GLY A 111 10.57 21.30 -12.23
C GLY A 111 10.31 19.82 -12.53
N GLY A 112 9.42 19.17 -11.78
CA GLY A 112 9.14 17.74 -11.94
C GLY A 112 8.61 17.34 -13.33
N LEU A 113 7.69 18.12 -13.90
CA LEU A 113 7.15 17.86 -15.24
C LEU A 113 8.18 18.19 -16.33
N VAL A 114 8.78 19.40 -16.28
CA VAL A 114 9.86 19.80 -17.19
C VAL A 114 10.95 18.74 -17.26
N LYS A 115 11.35 18.17 -16.11
CA LYS A 115 12.42 17.17 -16.07
C LYS A 115 12.06 15.92 -16.86
N LEU A 116 10.83 15.41 -16.67
CA LEU A 116 10.36 14.22 -17.37
C LEU A 116 10.20 14.48 -18.88
N LEU A 117 9.72 15.68 -19.27
CA LEU A 117 9.63 16.08 -20.68
C LEU A 117 11.02 16.26 -21.31
N GLN A 118 11.96 16.84 -20.55
CA GLN A 118 13.36 16.98 -20.96
C GLN A 118 14.03 15.62 -21.18
N GLU A 119 13.76 14.65 -20.32
CA GLU A 119 14.25 13.27 -20.51
C GLU A 119 13.62 12.59 -21.72
N ALA A 120 12.36 12.91 -22.06
CA ALA A 120 11.67 12.37 -23.23
C ALA A 120 12.12 12.99 -24.56
N ARG A 121 12.52 14.27 -24.56
CA ARG A 121 13.02 15.01 -25.74
C ARG A 121 14.31 15.78 -25.38
N PRO A 122 15.44 15.08 -25.14
CA PRO A 122 16.69 15.70 -24.69
C PRO A 122 17.36 16.60 -25.72
N GLU A 123 16.97 16.52 -26.99
CA GLU A 123 17.50 17.32 -28.09
C GLU A 123 17.02 18.78 -28.11
N LEU A 124 16.01 19.12 -27.31
CA LEU A 124 15.45 20.48 -27.23
C LEU A 124 16.15 21.31 -26.15
N GLU A 125 16.20 22.64 -26.36
CA GLU A 125 16.67 23.57 -25.33
C GLU A 125 15.52 23.89 -24.37
N TRP A 126 15.55 23.28 -23.18
CA TRP A 126 14.49 23.42 -22.18
C TRP A 126 14.67 24.65 -21.29
N HIS A 127 13.60 25.42 -21.16
CA HIS A 127 13.49 26.57 -20.29
C HIS A 127 12.29 26.42 -19.36
N ALA A 128 12.41 26.94 -18.14
CA ALA A 128 11.34 26.97 -17.15
C ALA A 128 11.16 28.40 -16.63
N LEU A 129 9.92 28.91 -16.61
CA LEU A 129 9.54 30.19 -16.02
C LEU A 129 8.70 29.93 -14.78
N GLU A 130 9.13 30.44 -13.63
CA GLU A 130 8.43 30.30 -12.35
C GLU A 130 8.55 31.60 -11.56
N GLY A 131 7.45 32.02 -10.92
CA GLY A 131 7.38 33.31 -10.24
C GLY A 131 7.60 33.24 -8.73
N VAL A 132 7.76 32.02 -8.19
CA VAL A 132 8.15 31.77 -6.79
C VAL A 132 9.63 31.47 -6.71
N GLY A 133 10.41 32.39 -6.13
CA GLY A 133 11.88 32.28 -6.05
C GLY A 133 12.38 30.99 -5.38
N GLU A 134 11.70 30.51 -4.32
CA GLU A 134 12.04 29.23 -3.69
C GLU A 134 11.85 28.04 -4.63
N ALA A 135 10.83 28.09 -5.49
CA ALA A 135 10.57 27.04 -6.46
C ALA A 135 11.61 27.04 -7.59
N VAL A 136 12.05 28.22 -8.04
CA VAL A 136 13.16 28.40 -9.00
C VAL A 136 14.45 27.79 -8.44
N ALA A 137 14.82 28.15 -7.21
CA ALA A 137 16.04 27.65 -6.57
C ALA A 137 16.03 26.11 -6.45
N LEU A 138 14.91 25.53 -6.00
CA LEU A 138 14.74 24.08 -5.92
C LEU A 138 14.73 23.40 -7.30
N GLY A 139 14.10 24.03 -8.29
CA GLY A 139 14.05 23.57 -9.67
C GLY A 139 15.44 23.49 -10.31
N GLN A 140 16.27 24.51 -10.13
CA GLN A 140 17.67 24.55 -10.59
C GLN A 140 18.48 23.40 -9.99
N VAL A 141 18.38 23.19 -8.68
CA VAL A 141 19.07 22.08 -7.99
C VAL A 141 18.61 20.72 -8.52
N ARG A 142 17.32 20.57 -8.81
CA ARG A 142 16.74 19.29 -9.23
C ARG A 142 17.02 18.93 -10.68
N THR A 143 16.95 19.92 -11.57
CA THR A 143 17.06 19.70 -13.02
C THR A 143 18.48 19.88 -13.54
N GLY A 144 19.35 20.53 -12.77
CA GLY A 144 20.73 20.82 -13.14
C GLY A 144 20.82 21.75 -14.35
N GLU A 145 21.92 21.66 -15.10
CA GLU A 145 22.16 22.51 -16.28
C GLU A 145 21.28 22.14 -17.49
N ALA A 146 20.54 21.03 -17.43
CA ALA A 146 19.69 20.55 -18.52
C ALA A 146 18.45 21.43 -18.77
N VAL A 147 18.03 22.22 -17.77
CA VAL A 147 16.90 23.15 -17.88
C VAL A 147 17.34 24.52 -17.41
N ARG A 148 17.10 25.54 -18.24
CA ARG A 148 17.41 26.94 -17.92
C ARG A 148 16.22 27.60 -17.22
N TRP A 149 16.39 27.90 -15.94
CA TRP A 149 15.36 28.51 -15.11
C TRP A 149 15.38 30.03 -15.16
N HIS A 150 14.19 30.62 -15.19
CA HIS A 150 13.96 32.05 -15.17
C HIS A 150 12.93 32.40 -14.10
N GLU A 151 13.22 33.43 -13.32
CA GLU A 151 12.29 33.94 -12.31
C GLU A 151 11.40 35.02 -12.92
N GLY A 152 10.08 34.83 -12.83
CA GLY A 152 9.11 35.80 -13.34
C GLY A 152 7.72 35.20 -13.55
N TRP A 153 6.74 36.08 -13.71
CA TRP A 153 5.34 35.71 -13.91
C TRP A 153 4.91 35.95 -15.36
N PHE A 154 4.28 34.96 -15.97
CA PHE A 154 3.55 35.17 -17.22
C PHE A 154 2.28 36.00 -16.97
N PRO A 155 1.95 37.01 -17.80
CA PRO A 155 2.59 37.48 -19.06
C PRO A 155 3.63 38.61 -18.92
N TYR A 156 4.07 38.93 -17.71
CA TYR A 156 4.81 40.17 -17.40
C TYR A 156 6.35 40.05 -17.49
N GLN A 157 6.87 38.88 -17.85
CA GLN A 157 8.28 38.60 -18.00
C GLN A 157 8.91 39.39 -19.16
N THR A 158 10.11 39.92 -18.95
CA THR A 158 10.89 40.63 -19.96
C THR A 158 12.30 40.03 -20.06
N GLY A 159 12.92 40.08 -21.25
CA GLY A 159 14.31 39.64 -21.43
C GLY A 159 14.53 38.14 -21.69
N LEU A 160 13.47 37.35 -21.88
CA LEU A 160 13.60 35.96 -22.32
C LEU A 160 13.97 35.88 -23.82
N PRO A 161 14.74 34.85 -24.24
CA PRO A 161 14.97 34.61 -25.66
C PRO A 161 13.66 34.18 -26.36
N PRO A 162 13.52 34.42 -27.68
CA PRO A 162 12.36 33.96 -28.42
C PRO A 162 12.31 32.42 -28.47
N MET A 163 11.13 31.87 -28.18
CA MET A 163 10.85 30.44 -28.03
C MET A 163 10.20 29.86 -29.29
N ASP A 164 10.49 28.58 -29.57
CA ASP A 164 9.88 27.81 -30.67
C ASP A 164 8.60 27.10 -30.21
N ALA A 165 8.52 26.76 -28.91
CA ALA A 165 7.29 26.33 -28.27
C ALA A 165 7.15 26.92 -26.85
N VAL A 166 5.92 27.27 -26.47
CA VAL A 166 5.57 27.72 -25.11
C VAL A 166 4.48 26.80 -24.56
N LEU A 167 4.72 26.25 -23.38
CA LEU A 167 3.84 25.31 -22.68
C LEU A 167 3.17 26.04 -21.51
N LEU A 168 1.88 26.33 -21.66
CA LEU A 168 0.98 26.81 -20.62
C LEU A 168 0.22 25.60 -20.06
N LEU A 169 0.97 24.71 -19.42
CA LEU A 169 0.42 23.51 -18.79
C LEU A 169 0.04 23.93 -17.38
N SER A 170 -1.23 23.82 -17.03
CA SER A 170 -1.74 24.23 -15.71
C SER A 170 -1.24 23.32 -14.58
N CYS A 171 0.08 23.29 -14.38
CA CYS A 171 0.79 22.57 -13.32
C CYS A 171 1.14 23.49 -12.14
N LEU A 172 0.71 24.76 -12.20
CA LEU A 172 0.46 25.81 -11.19
C LEU A 172 1.05 27.18 -11.61
N PRO A 173 0.60 28.33 -11.10
CA PRO A 173 -0.75 28.71 -10.67
C PRO A 173 -1.23 30.01 -11.37
N GLU A 174 -2.47 29.99 -11.87
CA GLU A 174 -3.30 31.19 -11.85
C GLU A 174 -4.40 30.92 -10.82
N GLY A 175 -4.40 31.68 -9.73
CA GLY A 175 -5.31 31.48 -8.62
C GLY A 175 -6.75 31.68 -9.05
N TYR A 176 -7.56 30.63 -8.96
CA TYR A 176 -9.01 30.76 -9.02
C TYR A 176 -9.73 29.52 -8.49
N LEU A 177 -10.13 29.51 -7.23
CA LEU A 177 -11.02 28.48 -6.67
C LEU A 177 -12.09 29.08 -5.74
N GLY A 178 -12.53 30.32 -6.02
CA GLY A 178 -13.70 30.88 -5.36
C GLY A 178 -14.97 30.03 -5.58
N ASP A 179 -16.15 30.58 -5.27
CA ASP A 179 -17.44 29.91 -5.49
C ASP A 179 -17.83 29.95 -6.99
N ILE A 180 -17.06 29.23 -7.82
CA ILE A 180 -17.27 29.16 -9.26
C ILE A 180 -18.25 28.02 -9.52
N PRO A 181 -19.30 28.22 -10.33
CA PRO A 181 -20.13 27.12 -10.76
C PRO A 181 -19.29 26.07 -11.52
N PRO A 182 -19.65 24.78 -11.46
CA PRO A 182 -18.89 23.69 -12.07
C PRO A 182 -18.70 23.81 -13.60
N SER A 183 -19.45 24.71 -14.24
CA SER A 183 -19.27 25.11 -15.64
C SER A 183 -19.50 26.62 -15.78
N LEU A 184 -18.59 27.31 -16.44
CA LEU A 184 -18.77 28.70 -16.87
C LEU A 184 -19.21 28.73 -18.34
N SER A 185 -20.12 29.64 -18.68
CA SER A 185 -20.39 29.93 -20.09
C SER A 185 -19.11 30.44 -20.77
N GLU A 186 -18.96 30.25 -22.08
CA GLU A 186 -17.76 30.72 -22.80
C GLU A 186 -17.43 32.22 -22.56
N PRO A 187 -18.37 33.19 -22.64
CA PRO A 187 -18.06 34.59 -22.39
C PRO A 187 -17.76 34.90 -20.92
N ASP A 188 -18.35 34.17 -19.97
CA ASP A 188 -18.01 34.32 -18.55
C ASP A 188 -16.61 33.76 -18.28
N TYR A 189 -16.27 32.64 -18.90
CA TYR A 189 -14.95 32.03 -18.81
C TYR A 189 -13.85 32.96 -19.35
N LEU A 190 -14.05 33.54 -20.54
CA LEU A 190 -13.08 34.47 -21.13
C LEU A 190 -12.90 35.75 -20.32
N ARG A 191 -14.00 36.34 -19.84
CA ARG A 191 -13.96 37.54 -18.98
C ARG A 191 -13.33 37.26 -17.62
N HIS A 192 -13.62 36.09 -17.05
CA HIS A 192 -13.17 35.74 -15.72
C HIS A 192 -11.64 35.61 -15.65
N PHE A 193 -11.04 34.91 -16.61
CA PHE A 193 -9.61 34.62 -16.61
C PHE A 193 -8.75 35.63 -17.38
N ASP A 194 -9.37 36.59 -18.06
CA ASP A 194 -8.69 37.62 -18.87
C ASP A 194 -7.75 36.99 -19.93
N PHE A 195 -8.14 35.84 -20.50
CA PHE A 195 -7.29 35.00 -21.35
C PHE A 195 -6.73 35.76 -22.55
N ALA A 196 -7.58 36.54 -23.23
CA ALA A 196 -7.18 37.27 -24.43
C ALA A 196 -6.07 38.29 -24.13
N ARG A 197 -6.15 38.97 -22.97
CA ARG A 197 -5.12 39.91 -22.53
C ARG A 197 -3.84 39.20 -22.09
N ARG A 198 -3.94 38.09 -21.35
CA ARG A 198 -2.76 37.33 -20.90
C ARG A 198 -1.99 36.72 -22.06
N LEU A 199 -2.69 36.20 -23.08
CA LEU A 199 -2.05 35.62 -24.26
C LEU A 199 -1.26 36.64 -25.10
N ARG A 200 -1.53 37.95 -24.95
CA ARG A 200 -0.68 38.99 -25.55
C ARG A 200 0.75 38.99 -25.01
N GLY A 201 1.00 38.40 -23.83
CA GLY A 201 2.35 38.16 -23.32
C GLY A 201 3.20 37.22 -24.17
N LEU A 202 2.60 36.55 -25.17
CA LEU A 202 3.32 35.76 -26.16
C LEU A 202 3.98 36.63 -27.23
N GLU A 203 3.54 37.87 -27.43
CA GLU A 203 4.16 38.79 -28.39
C GLU A 203 5.62 39.06 -28.01
N GLY A 204 6.55 38.71 -28.91
CA GLY A 204 7.99 38.81 -28.66
C GLY A 204 8.58 37.62 -27.89
N LEU A 205 7.77 36.84 -27.15
CA LEU A 205 8.22 35.61 -26.49
C LEU A 205 8.13 34.39 -27.42
N LEU A 206 7.00 34.19 -28.11
CA LEU A 206 6.79 33.08 -29.05
C LEU A 206 7.07 33.57 -30.48
N LYS A 207 7.93 32.86 -31.20
CA LYS A 207 8.24 33.21 -32.60
C LYS A 207 6.99 33.09 -33.48
N PRO A 208 6.86 33.91 -34.54
CA PRO A 208 5.87 33.66 -35.57
C PRO A 208 5.96 32.24 -36.12
N GLY A 209 4.82 31.53 -36.18
CA GLY A 209 4.72 30.11 -36.54
C GLY A 209 5.10 29.11 -35.44
N GLY A 210 5.59 29.59 -34.29
CA GLY A 210 5.89 28.79 -33.10
C GLY A 210 4.64 28.19 -32.46
N LEU A 211 4.83 27.14 -31.66
CA LEU A 211 3.73 26.35 -31.10
C LEU A 211 3.36 26.78 -29.68
N LEU A 212 2.09 27.11 -29.48
CA LEU A 212 1.50 27.28 -28.15
C LEU A 212 0.82 25.98 -27.74
N PHE A 213 1.13 25.51 -26.54
CA PHE A 213 0.45 24.40 -25.90
C PHE A 213 -0.29 24.90 -24.67
N TYR A 214 -1.58 24.62 -24.58
CA TYR A 214 -2.39 24.95 -23.42
C TYR A 214 -3.03 23.69 -22.86
N GLY A 215 -2.68 23.37 -21.61
CA GLY A 215 -3.20 22.23 -20.89
C GLY A 215 -4.03 22.68 -19.70
N HIS A 216 -5.23 22.12 -19.53
CA HIS A 216 -6.13 22.47 -18.43
C HIS A 216 -5.81 21.66 -17.16
N GLY A 217 -5.84 22.30 -15.99
CA GLY A 217 -5.51 21.65 -14.70
C GLY A 217 -6.76 21.19 -13.94
N PRO A 218 -6.59 20.57 -12.76
CA PRO A 218 -7.71 20.14 -11.91
C PRO A 218 -8.50 21.30 -11.28
N PHE A 219 -7.99 22.54 -11.36
CA PHE A 219 -8.46 23.68 -10.59
C PHE A 219 -9.21 24.76 -11.39
N LEU A 220 -9.33 24.61 -12.71
CA LEU A 220 -10.01 25.57 -13.57
C LEU A 220 -11.33 25.00 -14.08
N GLY A 221 -12.41 25.79 -14.05
CA GLY A 221 -13.71 25.40 -14.62
C GLY A 221 -13.56 25.13 -16.12
N LYS A 222 -13.82 23.91 -16.57
CA LYS A 222 -13.35 23.45 -17.89
C LYS A 222 -14.15 24.05 -19.04
N ASN A 223 -13.51 24.84 -19.90
CA ASN A 223 -14.10 25.27 -21.17
C ASN A 223 -13.07 25.36 -22.31
N PRO A 224 -12.63 24.21 -22.87
CA PRO A 224 -11.64 24.20 -23.95
C PRO A 224 -12.12 24.92 -25.22
N GLN A 225 -13.43 24.93 -25.46
CA GLN A 225 -14.04 25.62 -26.61
C GLN A 225 -13.86 27.14 -26.52
N ALA A 226 -14.02 27.72 -25.32
CA ALA A 226 -13.78 29.13 -25.08
C ALA A 226 -12.32 29.51 -25.39
N PHE A 227 -11.34 28.69 -24.99
CA PHE A 227 -9.93 28.95 -25.27
C PHE A 227 -9.59 28.82 -26.76
N GLN A 228 -10.13 27.80 -27.46
CA GLN A 228 -9.97 27.68 -28.92
C GLN A 228 -10.52 28.92 -29.64
N ARG A 229 -11.71 29.39 -29.25
CA ARG A 229 -12.30 30.61 -29.80
C ARG A 229 -11.45 31.85 -29.54
N ALA A 230 -10.88 31.99 -28.34
CA ALA A 230 -9.98 33.10 -28.01
C ALA A 230 -8.71 33.09 -28.87
N LEU A 231 -8.12 31.91 -29.09
CA LEU A 231 -6.97 31.76 -29.99
C LEU A 231 -7.31 32.12 -31.43
N LEU A 232 -8.44 31.63 -31.95
CA LEU A 232 -8.90 31.97 -33.29
C LEU A 232 -9.18 33.48 -33.43
N ALA A 233 -9.81 34.10 -32.42
CA ALA A 233 -10.08 35.54 -32.41
C ALA A 233 -8.80 36.40 -32.36
N LEU A 234 -7.74 35.90 -31.72
CA LEU A 234 -6.41 36.52 -31.72
C LEU A 234 -5.61 36.23 -33.00
N GLY A 235 -6.13 35.40 -33.91
CA GLY A 235 -5.53 35.09 -35.20
C GLY A 235 -4.59 33.88 -35.21
N PHE A 236 -4.58 33.03 -34.18
CA PHE A 236 -3.81 31.79 -34.20
C PHE A 236 -4.32 30.82 -35.27
N GLU A 237 -3.39 30.09 -35.88
CA GLU A 237 -3.68 29.13 -36.96
C GLU A 237 -3.47 27.69 -36.48
N GLY A 238 -4.11 26.73 -37.17
CA GLY A 238 -3.92 25.30 -36.88
C GLY A 238 -4.31 24.93 -35.44
N VAL A 239 -5.37 25.53 -34.90
CA VAL A 239 -5.88 25.24 -33.56
C VAL A 239 -6.43 23.81 -33.54
N GLU A 240 -5.74 22.93 -32.82
CA GLU A 240 -6.04 21.51 -32.70
C GLU A 240 -6.28 21.15 -31.24
N GLN A 241 -7.27 20.29 -31.01
CA GLN A 241 -7.52 19.69 -29.70
C GLN A 241 -6.96 18.27 -29.67
N VAL A 242 -6.11 17.98 -28.69
CA VAL A 242 -5.56 16.66 -28.42
C VAL A 242 -6.14 16.16 -27.10
N GLY A 243 -6.72 14.96 -27.11
CA GLY A 243 -7.43 14.38 -25.95
C GLY A 243 -8.87 14.84 -25.80
N ASP A 244 -9.60 14.19 -24.89
CA ASP A 244 -11.04 14.34 -24.67
C ASP A 244 -11.41 14.34 -23.18
N GLY A 245 -12.60 14.88 -22.87
CA GLY A 245 -13.16 14.89 -21.52
C GLY A 245 -12.36 15.79 -20.56
N ASP A 246 -11.80 15.19 -19.53
CA ASP A 246 -11.10 15.90 -18.45
C ASP A 246 -9.63 16.23 -18.77
N TYR A 247 -9.06 15.61 -19.83
CA TYR A 247 -7.65 15.69 -20.21
C TYR A 247 -7.55 16.21 -21.65
N VAL A 248 -7.49 17.53 -21.76
CA VAL A 248 -7.47 18.23 -23.05
C VAL A 248 -6.24 19.11 -23.14
N LEU A 249 -5.56 19.03 -24.27
CA LEU A 249 -4.45 19.87 -24.67
C LEU A 249 -4.80 20.59 -25.97
N ILE A 250 -4.69 21.91 -25.98
CA ILE A 250 -4.92 22.73 -27.18
C ILE A 250 -3.57 23.13 -27.74
N VAL A 251 -3.37 22.87 -29.04
CA VAL A 251 -2.16 23.21 -29.78
C VAL A 251 -2.53 24.26 -30.82
N ALA A 252 -1.74 25.32 -30.93
CA ALA A 252 -1.98 26.38 -31.91
C ALA A 252 -0.67 27.02 -32.39
N ARG A 253 -0.70 27.58 -33.60
CA ARG A 253 0.45 28.27 -34.21
C ARG A 253 0.29 29.78 -34.09
N MET A 254 1.34 30.42 -33.57
CA MET A 254 1.42 31.87 -33.43
C MET A 254 1.34 32.57 -34.80
N PRO A 255 0.48 33.59 -34.98
CA PRO A 255 0.47 34.39 -36.20
C PRO A 255 1.67 35.34 -36.27
N LEU A 256 1.82 36.05 -37.39
CA LEU A 256 2.83 37.11 -37.53
C LEU A 256 2.64 38.25 -36.50
N ALA A 257 1.39 38.57 -36.17
CA ALA A 257 0.99 39.50 -35.11
C ALA A 257 -0.41 39.13 -34.60
N LEU A 258 -0.69 39.35 -33.31
CA LEU A 258 -2.01 39.08 -32.76
C LEU A 258 -3.03 40.12 -33.22
N GLN A 259 -4.28 39.69 -33.45
CA GLN A 259 -5.35 40.58 -33.87
C GLN A 259 -5.83 41.50 -32.71
N PRO A 260 -6.25 42.74 -33.00
CA PRO A 260 -6.90 43.61 -32.02
C PRO A 260 -8.25 43.04 -31.58
N GLU A 261 -8.59 43.25 -30.31
CA GLU A 261 -9.84 42.75 -29.72
C GLU A 261 -11.05 43.44 -30.39
N VAL A 262 -11.90 42.68 -31.08
CA VAL A 262 -13.10 43.20 -31.74
C VAL A 262 -14.20 43.32 -30.69
N ALA A 263 -14.69 44.54 -30.44
CA ALA A 263 -15.87 44.78 -29.62
C ALA A 263 -17.11 44.09 -30.24
N GLU A 264 -17.92 43.44 -29.40
CA GLU A 264 -19.10 42.66 -29.80
C GLU A 264 -19.97 43.38 -30.86
N PRO A 265 -20.38 42.72 -31.95
CA PRO A 265 -21.35 43.29 -32.86
C PRO A 265 -22.76 43.29 -32.23
N ALA A 266 -23.45 44.42 -32.33
CA ALA A 266 -24.85 44.57 -31.94
C ALA A 266 -25.76 43.58 -32.69
N PRO A 267 -26.87 43.11 -32.08
CA PRO A 267 -27.73 42.12 -32.69
C PRO A 267 -28.39 42.65 -33.98
N LEU A 268 -28.22 41.90 -35.06
CA LEU A 268 -28.86 42.14 -36.35
C LEU A 268 -30.37 41.83 -36.24
N VAL A 269 -31.18 42.86 -36.46
CA VAL A 269 -32.63 42.74 -36.67
C VAL A 269 -32.85 42.08 -38.04
N LEU A 270 -33.45 40.89 -38.05
CA LEU A 270 -33.89 40.20 -39.27
C LEU A 270 -35.28 40.72 -39.68
N GLU A 271 -35.39 41.32 -40.86
CA GLU A 271 -36.67 41.58 -41.52
C GLU A 271 -37.26 40.27 -42.09
N PRO A 272 -38.59 40.07 -42.05
CA PRO A 272 -39.20 38.86 -42.56
C PRO A 272 -39.39 38.91 -44.09
N ALA A 273 -39.03 37.81 -44.77
CA ALA A 273 -39.31 37.56 -46.18
C ALA A 273 -40.77 37.08 -46.41
N PRO A 274 -41.37 37.34 -47.59
CA PRO A 274 -42.81 37.17 -47.82
C PRO A 274 -43.25 35.72 -48.03
N ALA A 275 -44.53 35.45 -47.74
CA ALA A 275 -45.16 34.13 -47.83
C ALA A 275 -45.29 33.59 -49.26
N SER A 276 -45.01 32.28 -49.42
CA SER A 276 -45.19 31.50 -50.67
C SER A 276 -46.54 30.75 -50.69
N PRO A 277 -47.07 30.40 -51.89
CA PRO A 277 -48.46 30.00 -52.11
C PRO A 277 -48.81 28.61 -51.56
N SER A 278 -50.10 28.35 -51.36
CA SER A 278 -50.65 27.14 -50.76
C SER A 278 -50.40 25.88 -51.62
N LEU A 279 -49.57 24.96 -51.12
CA LEU A 279 -49.33 23.62 -51.65
C LEU A 279 -50.48 22.64 -51.32
N ARG A 280 -50.82 21.70 -52.21
CA ARG A 280 -51.81 20.63 -51.96
C ARG A 280 -51.13 19.35 -51.45
N VAL A 281 -51.76 18.65 -50.51
CA VAL A 281 -51.17 17.50 -49.78
C VAL A 281 -51.14 16.23 -50.65
N GLU A 282 -52.12 16.07 -51.53
CA GLU A 282 -52.29 14.91 -52.40
C GLU A 282 -51.15 14.78 -53.44
N GLU A 283 -50.64 15.92 -53.91
CA GLU A 283 -49.53 15.99 -54.87
C GLU A 283 -48.21 15.54 -54.22
N VAL A 284 -48.00 15.87 -52.94
CA VAL A 284 -46.81 15.47 -52.18
C VAL A 284 -46.81 13.98 -51.86
N TRP A 285 -47.99 13.41 -51.58
CA TRP A 285 -48.14 11.95 -51.42
C TRP A 285 -47.75 11.20 -52.69
N ALA A 286 -48.21 11.67 -53.87
CA ALA A 286 -47.87 11.06 -55.15
C ALA A 286 -46.36 11.05 -55.43
N TRP A 287 -45.65 12.14 -55.12
CA TRP A 287 -44.18 12.19 -55.24
C TRP A 287 -43.48 11.25 -54.26
N LEU A 288 -43.98 11.14 -53.02
CA LEU A 288 -43.41 10.24 -52.02
C LEU A 288 -43.55 8.76 -52.42
N GLU A 289 -44.70 8.36 -52.98
CA GLU A 289 -44.95 7.01 -53.48
C GLU A 289 -44.15 6.68 -54.74
N ALA A 290 -43.94 7.68 -55.61
CA ALA A 290 -43.08 7.56 -56.78
C ALA A 290 -41.57 7.49 -56.46
N GLY A 291 -41.17 7.83 -55.22
CA GLY A 291 -39.77 7.88 -54.79
C GLY A 291 -39.05 9.19 -55.11
N ASP A 292 -39.78 10.22 -55.54
CA ASP A 292 -39.26 11.55 -55.91
C ASP A 292 -39.01 12.42 -54.68
N TYR A 293 -38.19 11.92 -53.74
CA TYR A 293 -37.94 12.56 -52.45
C TYR A 293 -37.35 13.97 -52.58
N ALA A 294 -36.53 14.23 -53.60
CA ALA A 294 -35.95 15.55 -53.84
C ALA A 294 -37.02 16.60 -54.20
N GLU A 295 -38.03 16.23 -54.97
CA GLU A 295 -39.14 17.12 -55.33
C GLU A 295 -40.00 17.42 -54.10
N VAL A 296 -40.23 16.42 -53.23
CA VAL A 296 -40.88 16.63 -51.92
C VAL A 296 -40.13 17.67 -51.08
N LEU A 297 -38.79 17.61 -51.05
CA LEU A 297 -37.98 18.55 -50.27
C LEU A 297 -37.88 19.95 -50.88
N ALA A 298 -37.96 20.07 -52.20
CA ALA A 298 -37.96 21.34 -52.91
C ALA A 298 -39.29 22.10 -52.75
N ARG A 299 -40.40 21.36 -52.70
CA ARG A 299 -41.75 21.93 -52.69
C ARG A 299 -42.32 22.14 -51.29
N VAL A 300 -42.00 21.28 -50.33
CA VAL A 300 -42.47 21.43 -48.95
C VAL A 300 -41.43 22.19 -48.14
N PRO A 301 -41.72 23.39 -47.60
CA PRO A 301 -40.73 24.15 -46.84
C PRO A 301 -40.37 23.47 -45.50
N PRO A 302 -39.17 23.73 -44.92
CA PRO A 302 -38.77 23.23 -43.61
C PRO A 302 -39.74 23.59 -42.47
N GLU A 303 -40.41 24.74 -42.57
CA GLU A 303 -41.36 25.29 -41.59
C GLU A 303 -42.76 24.67 -41.69
N ALA A 304 -42.98 23.72 -42.61
CA ALA A 304 -44.25 23.03 -42.73
C ALA A 304 -44.68 22.37 -41.40
N VAL A 305 -45.98 22.39 -41.14
CA VAL A 305 -46.62 21.81 -39.95
C VAL A 305 -47.71 20.82 -40.41
N GLY A 306 -48.03 19.84 -39.56
CA GLY A 306 -49.08 18.86 -39.84
C GLY A 306 -48.69 17.83 -40.89
N GLU A 307 -49.59 17.51 -41.82
CA GLU A 307 -49.41 16.42 -42.78
C GLU A 307 -48.26 16.64 -43.78
N LEU A 308 -48.04 17.89 -44.20
CA LEU A 308 -46.88 18.23 -45.05
C LEU A 308 -45.55 18.01 -44.33
N ALA A 309 -45.49 18.29 -43.03
CA ALA A 309 -44.32 18.04 -42.20
C ALA A 309 -44.05 16.54 -42.04
N TYR A 310 -45.11 15.72 -41.91
CA TYR A 310 -45.02 14.27 -41.88
C TYR A 310 -44.43 13.69 -43.18
N LEU A 311 -44.92 14.16 -44.34
CA LEU A 311 -44.44 13.70 -45.65
C LEU A 311 -43.01 14.13 -45.93
N ARG A 312 -42.66 15.39 -45.59
CA ARG A 312 -41.28 15.87 -45.64
C ARG A 312 -40.38 15.02 -44.74
N GLY A 313 -40.82 14.72 -43.53
CA GLY A 313 -40.11 13.84 -42.59
C GLY A 313 -39.86 12.44 -43.14
N ARG A 314 -40.85 11.84 -43.80
CA ARG A 314 -40.70 10.53 -44.48
C ARG A 314 -39.72 10.56 -45.64
N ALA A 315 -39.75 11.61 -46.47
CA ALA A 315 -38.79 11.78 -47.55
C ALA A 315 -37.36 11.95 -47.03
N LEU A 316 -37.17 12.75 -45.98
CA LEU A 316 -35.88 12.93 -45.32
C LEU A 316 -35.35 11.63 -44.70
N LEU A 317 -36.21 10.83 -44.07
CA LEU A 317 -35.86 9.52 -43.52
C LEU A 317 -35.40 8.54 -44.61
N ALA A 318 -36.09 8.52 -45.76
CA ALA A 318 -35.71 7.68 -46.91
C ALA A 318 -34.36 8.08 -47.53
N LEU A 319 -33.99 9.36 -47.41
CA LEU A 319 -32.69 9.90 -47.85
C LEU A 319 -31.61 9.86 -46.75
N SER A 320 -31.85 9.17 -45.62
CA SER A 320 -30.93 9.10 -44.48
C SER A 320 -30.54 10.46 -43.86
N ARG A 321 -31.39 11.49 -44.01
CA ARG A 321 -31.21 12.83 -43.42
C ARG A 321 -31.91 12.90 -42.05
N TYR A 322 -31.42 12.13 -41.09
CA TYR A 322 -32.13 11.82 -39.84
C TYR A 322 -32.40 13.03 -38.92
N ALA A 323 -31.47 13.99 -38.81
CA ALA A 323 -31.64 15.17 -37.97
C ALA A 323 -32.75 16.10 -38.50
N GLU A 324 -32.77 16.31 -39.82
CA GLU A 324 -33.81 17.08 -40.49
C GLU A 324 -35.15 16.34 -40.47
N ALA A 325 -35.12 15.01 -40.58
CA ALA A 325 -36.32 14.18 -40.46
C ALA A 325 -36.95 14.30 -39.07
N ASP A 326 -36.18 14.25 -37.98
CA ASP A 326 -36.71 14.47 -36.62
C ASP A 326 -37.34 15.87 -36.48
N ALA A 327 -36.67 16.91 -36.97
CA ALA A 327 -37.17 18.28 -36.90
C ALA A 327 -38.50 18.47 -37.68
N ALA A 328 -38.62 17.85 -38.85
CA ALA A 328 -39.85 17.86 -39.64
C ALA A 328 -40.97 17.03 -38.99
N LEU A 329 -40.67 15.82 -38.52
CA LEU A 329 -41.63 14.92 -37.88
C LEU A 329 -42.14 15.50 -36.54
N ALA A 330 -41.33 16.24 -35.80
CA ALA A 330 -41.75 16.92 -34.56
C ALA A 330 -42.90 17.93 -34.80
N ARG A 331 -42.98 18.49 -36.02
CA ARG A 331 -44.00 19.46 -36.43
C ARG A 331 -45.24 18.79 -37.03
N ALA A 332 -45.26 17.45 -37.16
CA ALA A 332 -46.35 16.72 -37.80
C ALA A 332 -47.60 16.57 -36.94
N GLY A 333 -47.45 16.52 -35.61
CA GLY A 333 -48.58 16.37 -34.67
C GLY A 333 -49.34 15.04 -34.80
N ARG A 334 -48.71 13.98 -35.34
CA ARG A 334 -49.32 12.63 -35.54
C ARG A 334 -48.63 11.55 -34.71
N PRO A 335 -49.36 10.55 -34.19
CA PRO A 335 -48.76 9.47 -33.41
C PRO A 335 -47.80 8.59 -34.23
N GLU A 336 -48.05 8.41 -35.53
CA GLU A 336 -47.16 7.66 -36.43
C GLU A 336 -45.85 8.41 -36.70
N ALA A 337 -45.84 9.75 -36.58
CA ALA A 337 -44.63 10.54 -36.68
C ALA A 337 -43.67 10.22 -35.53
N GLU A 338 -44.18 10.03 -34.31
CA GLU A 338 -43.37 9.67 -33.15
C GLU A 338 -42.69 8.30 -33.28
N ASP A 339 -43.33 7.34 -33.96
CA ASP A 339 -42.73 6.02 -34.24
C ASP A 339 -41.55 6.15 -35.23
N LEU A 340 -41.64 7.06 -36.21
CA LEU A 340 -40.56 7.34 -37.14
C LEU A 340 -39.45 8.18 -36.51
N ARG A 341 -39.78 9.11 -35.61
CA ARG A 341 -38.81 9.87 -34.82
C ARG A 341 -37.95 8.98 -33.95
N ALA A 342 -38.54 7.93 -33.37
CA ALA A 342 -37.79 6.93 -32.61
C ALA A 342 -36.72 6.20 -33.46
N LEU A 343 -36.99 5.97 -34.75
CA LEU A 343 -36.00 5.43 -35.69
C LEU A 343 -34.92 6.48 -36.02
N CYS A 344 -35.30 7.75 -36.23
CA CYS A 344 -34.32 8.84 -36.42
C CYS A 344 -33.37 8.95 -35.22
N TRP A 345 -33.90 8.93 -34.00
CA TRP A 345 -33.09 9.02 -32.78
C TRP A 345 -32.14 7.83 -32.64
N ALA A 346 -32.55 6.62 -33.07
CA ALA A 346 -31.67 5.46 -33.09
C ALA A 346 -30.51 5.60 -34.09
N GLU A 347 -30.73 6.21 -35.27
CA GLU A 347 -29.68 6.47 -36.26
C GLU A 347 -28.79 7.68 -35.91
N LEU A 348 -29.31 8.63 -35.12
CA LEU A 348 -28.56 9.78 -34.58
C LEU A 348 -27.81 9.46 -33.28
N GLU A 349 -27.84 8.20 -32.84
CA GLU A 349 -27.25 7.73 -31.58
C GLU A 349 -27.82 8.38 -30.31
N ASP A 350 -29.00 9.03 -30.39
CA ASP A 350 -29.76 9.50 -29.23
C ASP A 350 -30.55 8.36 -28.59
N TYR A 351 -29.80 7.37 -28.10
CA TYR A 351 -30.32 6.10 -27.61
C TYR A 351 -31.24 6.25 -26.41
N ARG A 352 -30.97 7.21 -25.52
CA ARG A 352 -31.79 7.44 -24.31
C ARG A 352 -33.20 7.88 -24.67
N ARG A 353 -33.32 8.70 -25.71
CA ARG A 353 -34.61 9.21 -26.19
C ARG A 353 -35.35 8.17 -27.04
N ALA A 354 -34.63 7.40 -27.85
CA ALA A 354 -35.20 6.33 -28.68
C ALA A 354 -35.76 5.16 -27.86
N LEU A 355 -35.11 4.81 -26.75
CA LEU A 355 -35.31 3.54 -26.05
C LEU A 355 -36.76 3.27 -25.61
N PRO A 356 -37.45 4.15 -24.84
CA PRO A 356 -38.78 3.83 -24.30
C PRO A 356 -39.81 3.57 -25.40
N ARG A 357 -39.70 4.30 -26.51
CA ARG A 357 -40.62 4.17 -27.65
C ARG A 357 -40.33 2.91 -28.45
N LEU A 358 -39.06 2.59 -28.70
CA LEU A 358 -38.68 1.38 -29.43
C LEU A 358 -39.00 0.09 -28.66
N GLU A 359 -38.89 0.09 -27.33
CA GLU A 359 -39.31 -1.05 -26.49
C GLU A 359 -40.81 -1.34 -26.64
N ALA A 360 -41.66 -0.30 -26.68
CA ALA A 360 -43.10 -0.45 -26.92
C ALA A 360 -43.42 -0.95 -28.35
N LEU A 361 -42.57 -0.63 -29.33
CA LEU A 361 -42.75 -0.99 -30.74
C LEU A 361 -42.12 -2.33 -31.12
N ALA A 362 -41.33 -2.95 -30.25
CA ALA A 362 -40.59 -4.19 -30.52
C ALA A 362 -41.48 -5.36 -30.96
N SER A 363 -42.72 -5.43 -30.44
CA SER A 363 -43.71 -6.46 -30.79
C SER A 363 -44.14 -6.41 -32.25
N ARG A 364 -43.99 -5.25 -32.93
CA ARG A 364 -44.29 -5.08 -34.36
C ARG A 364 -43.25 -5.71 -35.28
N GLY A 365 -42.10 -6.14 -34.75
CA GLY A 365 -41.08 -6.90 -35.48
C GLY A 365 -40.31 -6.08 -36.53
N GLY A 366 -39.47 -6.79 -37.31
CA GLY A 366 -38.74 -6.23 -38.44
C GLY A 366 -37.80 -5.06 -38.06
N ARG A 367 -37.99 -3.91 -38.72
CA ARG A 367 -37.13 -2.72 -38.59
C ARG A 367 -37.08 -2.15 -37.17
N TYR A 368 -38.16 -2.28 -36.38
CA TYR A 368 -38.17 -1.81 -34.99
C TYR A 368 -37.32 -2.68 -34.06
N LYS A 369 -37.30 -4.01 -34.26
CA LYS A 369 -36.40 -4.90 -33.53
C LYS A 369 -34.94 -4.69 -33.92
N LEU A 370 -34.67 -4.43 -35.21
CA LEU A 370 -33.33 -4.06 -35.68
C LEU A 370 -32.85 -2.75 -35.02
N ALA A 371 -33.68 -1.70 -35.04
CA ALA A 371 -33.35 -0.42 -34.40
C ALA A 371 -33.19 -0.57 -32.87
N LEU A 372 -34.06 -1.32 -32.21
CA LEU A 372 -33.94 -1.61 -30.78
C LEU A 372 -32.66 -2.40 -30.46
N GLY A 373 -32.30 -3.37 -31.30
CA GLY A 373 -31.05 -4.13 -31.20
C GLY A 373 -29.82 -3.23 -31.32
N LYS A 374 -29.82 -2.29 -32.27
CA LYS A 374 -28.76 -1.26 -32.42
C LYS A 374 -28.67 -0.37 -31.18
N VAL A 375 -29.80 0.09 -30.66
CA VAL A 375 -29.88 0.91 -29.44
C VAL A 375 -29.33 0.16 -28.23
N TYR A 376 -29.72 -1.10 -28.03
CA TYR A 376 -29.16 -1.93 -26.95
C TYR A 376 -27.67 -2.18 -27.10
N LEU A 377 -27.19 -2.39 -28.33
CA LEU A 377 -25.76 -2.53 -28.62
C LEU A 377 -24.99 -1.24 -28.29
N GLY A 378 -25.53 -0.08 -28.65
CA GLY A 378 -24.98 1.24 -28.35
C GLY A 378 -24.96 1.55 -26.85
N LEU A 379 -25.97 1.12 -26.11
CA LEU A 379 -26.06 1.24 -24.65
C LEU A 379 -25.26 0.17 -23.87
N GLY A 380 -24.63 -0.77 -24.56
CA GLY A 380 -23.87 -1.87 -23.93
C GLY A 380 -24.73 -2.96 -23.28
N ARG A 381 -26.04 -3.00 -23.56
CA ARG A 381 -26.97 -4.07 -23.15
C ARG A 381 -26.86 -5.28 -24.08
N LEU A 382 -25.69 -5.94 -24.05
CA LEU A 382 -25.29 -6.96 -25.04
C LEU A 382 -26.25 -8.15 -25.15
N SER A 383 -26.75 -8.69 -24.04
CA SER A 383 -27.68 -9.83 -24.06
C SER A 383 -29.02 -9.46 -24.72
N ASP A 384 -29.55 -8.28 -24.39
CA ASP A 384 -30.79 -7.78 -24.99
C ASP A 384 -30.58 -7.47 -26.49
N ALA A 385 -29.43 -6.90 -26.84
CA ALA A 385 -29.05 -6.65 -28.24
C ALA A 385 -28.98 -7.95 -29.04
N LEU A 386 -28.28 -8.98 -28.55
CA LEU A 386 -28.16 -10.28 -29.21
C LEU A 386 -29.54 -10.90 -29.46
N ARG A 387 -30.43 -10.87 -28.46
CA ARG A 387 -31.79 -11.39 -28.61
C ARG A 387 -32.56 -10.65 -29.70
N GLN A 388 -32.59 -9.32 -29.66
CA GLN A 388 -33.36 -8.53 -30.63
C GLN A 388 -32.79 -8.61 -32.06
N LEU A 389 -31.46 -8.63 -32.19
CA LEU A 389 -30.77 -8.75 -33.49
C LEU A 389 -30.92 -10.13 -34.11
N TYR A 390 -30.98 -11.19 -33.30
CA TYR A 390 -31.25 -12.55 -33.79
C TYR A 390 -32.72 -12.71 -34.19
N GLU A 391 -33.65 -12.28 -33.34
CA GLU A 391 -35.09 -12.45 -33.57
C GLU A 391 -35.68 -11.54 -34.67
N CYS A 392 -34.96 -10.50 -35.12
CA CYS A 392 -35.50 -9.60 -36.13
C CYS A 392 -35.53 -10.21 -37.55
N GLY A 393 -34.72 -11.24 -37.82
CA GLY A 393 -34.71 -12.00 -39.07
C GLY A 393 -34.31 -11.23 -40.33
N LEU A 394 -33.78 -10.01 -40.17
CA LEU A 394 -33.37 -9.15 -41.28
C LEU A 394 -31.90 -9.38 -41.65
N PRO A 395 -31.52 -9.49 -42.95
CA PRO A 395 -30.13 -9.65 -43.37
C PRO A 395 -29.20 -8.55 -42.86
N GLU A 396 -29.70 -7.31 -42.77
CA GLU A 396 -28.95 -6.15 -42.28
C GLU A 396 -28.51 -6.31 -40.81
N ALA A 397 -29.19 -7.16 -40.04
CA ALA A 397 -28.86 -7.42 -38.64
C ALA A 397 -27.57 -8.24 -38.47
N GLN A 398 -27.13 -8.97 -39.49
CA GLN A 398 -25.97 -9.88 -39.38
C GLN A 398 -24.68 -9.16 -38.96
N LEU A 399 -24.45 -7.95 -39.47
CA LEU A 399 -23.29 -7.14 -39.11
C LEU A 399 -23.31 -6.77 -37.62
N TYR A 400 -24.48 -6.32 -37.13
CA TYR A 400 -24.66 -5.93 -35.73
C TYR A 400 -24.67 -7.14 -34.79
N LEU A 401 -25.20 -8.28 -35.24
CA LEU A 401 -25.18 -9.53 -34.49
C LEU A 401 -23.73 -10.01 -34.29
N LYS A 402 -22.90 -9.96 -35.34
CA LYS A 402 -21.47 -10.24 -35.25
C LYS A 402 -20.77 -9.30 -34.27
N ALA A 403 -21.01 -7.99 -34.38
CA ALA A 403 -20.43 -7.00 -33.46
C ALA A 403 -20.87 -7.22 -32.00
N ALA A 404 -22.12 -7.61 -31.77
CA ALA A 404 -22.65 -7.94 -30.45
C ALA A 404 -22.02 -9.21 -29.87
N LEU A 405 -21.78 -10.24 -30.70
CA LEU A 405 -21.07 -11.46 -30.31
C LEU A 405 -19.62 -11.18 -29.95
N GLU A 406 -18.90 -10.39 -30.75
CA GLU A 406 -17.50 -9.99 -30.49
C GLU A 406 -17.39 -9.24 -29.16
N ARG A 407 -18.25 -8.23 -28.91
CA ARG A 407 -18.30 -7.51 -27.63
C ARG A 407 -18.68 -8.43 -26.46
N THR A 408 -19.53 -9.43 -26.70
CA THR A 408 -19.89 -10.42 -25.67
C THR A 408 -18.71 -11.31 -25.35
N GLU A 409 -17.99 -11.78 -26.35
CA GLU A 409 -16.76 -12.58 -26.19
C GLU A 409 -15.68 -11.79 -25.42
N GLU A 410 -15.45 -10.53 -25.77
CA GLU A 410 -14.53 -9.65 -25.02
C GLU A 410 -14.92 -9.49 -23.55
N ARG A 411 -16.22 -9.29 -23.29
CA ARG A 411 -16.74 -9.16 -21.93
C ARG A 411 -16.61 -10.46 -21.15
N VAL A 412 -16.92 -11.59 -21.77
CA VAL A 412 -16.78 -12.92 -21.17
C VAL A 412 -15.31 -13.24 -20.90
N LEU A 413 -14.39 -12.87 -21.80
CA LEU A 413 -12.95 -13.01 -21.59
C LEU A 413 -12.45 -12.18 -20.40
N ARG A 414 -12.98 -10.96 -20.22
CA ARG A 414 -12.68 -10.13 -19.04
C ARG A 414 -13.14 -10.79 -17.74
N LEU A 415 -14.39 -11.24 -17.69
CA LEU A 415 -14.95 -11.94 -16.52
C LEU A 415 -14.18 -13.24 -16.21
N CYS A 416 -13.71 -13.94 -17.24
CA CYS A 416 -12.85 -15.12 -17.10
C CYS A 416 -11.51 -14.78 -16.43
N ARG A 417 -10.91 -13.62 -16.74
CA ARG A 417 -9.67 -13.16 -16.05
C ARG A 417 -9.93 -12.73 -14.61
N GLU A 418 -11.13 -12.26 -14.31
CA GLU A 418 -11.57 -11.88 -12.96
C GLU A 418 -11.97 -13.09 -12.11
N GLY A 419 -12.10 -14.29 -12.70
CA GLY A 419 -12.46 -15.52 -12.00
C GLY A 419 -13.97 -15.70 -11.77
N GLU A 420 -14.81 -14.90 -12.44
CA GLU A 420 -16.28 -14.93 -12.33
C GLU A 420 -16.90 -16.04 -13.17
N TRP A 421 -16.56 -17.30 -12.86
CA TRP A 421 -16.90 -18.48 -13.66
C TRP A 421 -18.41 -18.68 -13.84
N SER A 422 -19.20 -18.38 -12.81
CA SER A 422 -20.66 -18.50 -12.83
C SER A 422 -21.29 -17.55 -13.84
N GLU A 423 -20.83 -16.30 -13.89
CA GLU A 423 -21.30 -15.30 -14.83
C GLU A 423 -20.86 -15.59 -16.26
N VAL A 424 -19.62 -16.04 -16.44
CA VAL A 424 -19.13 -16.54 -17.74
C VAL A 424 -20.02 -17.66 -18.26
N SER A 425 -20.31 -18.66 -17.42
CA SER A 425 -21.14 -19.80 -17.82
C SER A 425 -22.57 -19.37 -18.16
N ARG A 426 -23.19 -18.50 -17.37
CA ARG A 426 -24.54 -17.96 -17.66
C ARG A 426 -24.60 -17.22 -19.00
N ARG A 427 -23.56 -16.45 -19.34
CA ARG A 427 -23.51 -15.68 -20.58
C ARG A 427 -23.29 -16.56 -21.81
N VAL A 428 -22.44 -17.57 -21.71
CA VAL A 428 -22.25 -18.55 -22.80
C VAL A 428 -23.50 -19.41 -22.98
N GLU A 429 -24.12 -19.84 -21.88
CA GLU A 429 -25.41 -20.56 -21.89
C GLU A 429 -26.52 -19.73 -22.54
N PHE A 430 -26.61 -18.44 -22.24
CA PHE A 430 -27.57 -17.55 -22.91
C PHE A 430 -27.39 -17.53 -24.44
N VAL A 431 -26.14 -17.54 -24.94
CA VAL A 431 -25.89 -17.61 -26.39
C VAL A 431 -26.25 -18.99 -26.94
N GLU A 432 -25.92 -20.07 -26.21
CA GLU A 432 -26.33 -21.44 -26.56
C GLU A 432 -27.85 -21.58 -26.67
N ASP A 433 -28.60 -20.99 -25.73
CA ASP A 433 -30.07 -21.01 -25.68
C ASP A 433 -30.71 -20.24 -26.84
N LEU A 434 -30.08 -19.15 -27.31
CA LEU A 434 -30.53 -18.42 -28.50
C LEU A 434 -30.34 -19.26 -29.76
N SER A 435 -29.13 -19.78 -29.96
CA SER A 435 -28.84 -20.81 -30.95
C SER A 435 -27.45 -21.40 -30.74
N PRO A 436 -27.32 -22.74 -30.76
CA PRO A 436 -26.04 -23.46 -30.78
C PRO A 436 -25.02 -22.97 -31.80
N GLU A 437 -25.47 -22.45 -32.94
CA GLU A 437 -24.63 -22.02 -34.07
C GLU A 437 -23.94 -20.67 -33.83
N LEU A 438 -24.46 -19.87 -32.89
CA LEU A 438 -23.90 -18.56 -32.52
C LEU A 438 -22.67 -18.68 -31.60
N LEU A 439 -22.40 -19.87 -31.07
CA LEU A 439 -21.22 -20.12 -30.24
C LEU A 439 -19.95 -20.10 -31.09
N THR A 440 -19.24 -18.97 -31.05
CA THR A 440 -17.91 -18.82 -31.67
C THR A 440 -16.90 -19.78 -31.04
N ARG A 441 -15.78 -20.01 -31.72
CA ARG A 441 -14.68 -20.83 -31.18
C ARG A 441 -14.18 -20.30 -29.84
N GLY A 442 -14.09 -18.97 -29.68
CA GLY A 442 -13.67 -18.35 -28.43
C GLY A 442 -14.69 -18.54 -27.31
N LEU A 443 -15.98 -18.34 -27.57
CA LEU A 443 -17.05 -18.61 -26.60
C LEU A 443 -17.09 -20.08 -26.18
N LEU A 444 -16.87 -21.02 -27.11
CA LEU A 444 -16.77 -22.46 -26.79
C LEU A 444 -15.56 -22.76 -25.89
N ARG A 445 -14.38 -22.17 -26.16
CA ARG A 445 -13.18 -22.38 -25.34
C ARG A 445 -13.35 -21.83 -23.92
N ILE A 446 -13.83 -20.58 -23.81
CA ILE A 446 -14.05 -19.95 -22.50
C ILE A 446 -15.19 -20.63 -21.74
N GLY A 447 -16.26 -21.02 -22.45
CA GLY A 447 -17.37 -21.79 -21.90
C GLY A 447 -16.95 -23.17 -21.39
N LEU A 448 -16.08 -23.87 -22.13
CA LEU A 448 -15.49 -25.14 -21.69
C LEU A 448 -14.70 -24.95 -20.39
N GLN A 449 -13.82 -23.95 -20.34
CA GLN A 449 -13.04 -23.66 -19.13
C GLN A 449 -13.94 -23.36 -17.94
N ALA A 450 -14.95 -22.50 -18.11
CA ALA A 450 -15.89 -22.17 -17.03
C ALA A 450 -16.72 -23.36 -16.56
N ALA A 451 -17.14 -24.24 -17.48
CA ALA A 451 -17.86 -25.46 -17.14
C ALA A 451 -16.99 -26.45 -16.35
N LEU A 452 -15.72 -26.61 -16.71
CA LEU A 452 -14.76 -27.44 -15.97
C LEU A 452 -14.51 -26.89 -14.57
N GLN A 453 -14.28 -25.58 -14.42
CA GLN A 453 -14.04 -24.95 -13.11
C GLN A 453 -15.24 -25.07 -12.17
N GLN A 454 -16.47 -25.04 -12.69
CA GLN A 454 -17.69 -25.24 -11.92
C GLN A 454 -18.07 -26.72 -11.69
N GLY A 455 -17.40 -27.66 -12.34
CA GLY A 455 -17.75 -29.09 -12.28
C GLY A 455 -19.03 -29.45 -13.04
N LEU A 456 -19.39 -28.68 -14.07
CA LEU A 456 -20.54 -28.96 -14.95
C LEU A 456 -20.15 -29.92 -16.07
N TRP A 457 -19.83 -31.17 -15.71
CA TRP A 457 -19.19 -32.15 -16.59
C TRP A 457 -19.95 -32.43 -17.89
N GLY A 458 -21.28 -32.54 -17.85
CA GLY A 458 -22.10 -32.77 -19.04
C GLY A 458 -22.02 -31.61 -20.03
N ARG A 459 -21.97 -30.36 -19.54
CA ARG A 459 -21.82 -29.16 -20.38
C ARG A 459 -20.39 -29.04 -20.93
N ALA A 460 -19.40 -29.29 -20.08
CA ALA A 460 -18.00 -29.35 -20.49
C ALA A 460 -17.79 -30.37 -21.63
N ALA A 461 -18.34 -31.58 -21.51
CA ALA A 461 -18.26 -32.60 -22.55
C ALA A 461 -18.90 -32.16 -23.87
N ARG A 462 -20.07 -31.48 -23.84
CA ARG A 462 -20.70 -30.95 -25.07
C ARG A 462 -19.85 -29.89 -25.75
N TYR A 463 -19.32 -28.92 -25.00
CA TYR A 463 -18.45 -27.87 -25.56
C TYR A 463 -17.14 -28.45 -26.08
N ALA A 464 -16.53 -29.37 -25.33
CA ALA A 464 -15.33 -30.08 -25.73
C ALA A 464 -15.55 -30.90 -27.00
N GLN A 465 -16.68 -31.61 -27.12
CA GLN A 465 -17.03 -32.37 -28.32
C GLN A 465 -17.17 -31.48 -29.55
N ARG A 466 -17.80 -30.30 -29.43
CA ARG A 466 -17.91 -29.35 -30.56
C ARG A 466 -16.56 -28.82 -30.98
N LEU A 467 -15.71 -28.42 -30.02
CA LEU A 467 -14.34 -28.00 -30.29
C LEU A 467 -13.52 -29.13 -30.93
N TYR A 468 -13.72 -30.37 -30.48
CA TYR A 468 -13.05 -31.55 -31.01
C TYR A 468 -13.40 -31.81 -32.48
N VAL A 469 -14.68 -31.69 -32.84
CA VAL A 469 -15.15 -31.81 -34.24
C VAL A 469 -14.58 -30.67 -35.11
N LEU A 470 -14.40 -29.48 -34.55
CA LEU A 470 -13.75 -28.34 -35.23
C LEU A 470 -12.23 -28.47 -35.35
N GLY A 471 -11.62 -29.57 -34.87
CA GLY A 471 -10.18 -29.81 -34.95
C GLY A 471 -9.35 -29.13 -33.85
N GLU A 472 -9.98 -28.56 -32.83
CA GLU A 472 -9.31 -27.77 -31.80
C GLU A 472 -8.71 -28.67 -30.69
N SER A 473 -7.45 -28.42 -30.30
CA SER A 473 -6.73 -29.19 -29.25
C SER A 473 -7.43 -29.12 -27.88
N HIS A 474 -8.00 -27.97 -27.55
CA HIS A 474 -8.75 -27.74 -26.32
C HIS A 474 -9.99 -28.64 -26.22
N GLY A 475 -10.55 -29.07 -27.36
CA GLY A 475 -11.65 -30.03 -27.39
C GLY A 475 -11.21 -31.42 -26.94
N ALA A 476 -10.09 -31.92 -27.46
CA ALA A 476 -9.53 -33.21 -27.08
C ALA A 476 -9.12 -33.23 -25.59
N LEU A 477 -8.41 -32.21 -25.14
CA LEU A 477 -8.06 -32.05 -23.72
C LEU A 477 -9.32 -31.93 -22.83
N GLY A 478 -10.31 -31.15 -23.26
CA GLY A 478 -11.56 -30.99 -22.54
C GLY A 478 -12.36 -32.28 -22.37
N LEU A 479 -12.35 -33.16 -23.39
CA LEU A 479 -12.98 -34.49 -23.30
C LEU A 479 -12.27 -35.37 -22.27
N ALA A 480 -10.94 -35.36 -22.23
CA ALA A 480 -10.17 -36.08 -21.23
C ALA A 480 -10.48 -35.59 -19.81
N LEU A 481 -10.44 -34.27 -19.58
CA LEU A 481 -10.71 -33.68 -18.26
C LEU A 481 -12.16 -33.88 -17.80
N ALA A 482 -13.14 -33.75 -18.72
CA ALA A 482 -14.55 -33.97 -18.42
C ALA A 482 -14.85 -35.45 -18.13
N GLY A 483 -14.21 -36.38 -18.84
CA GLY A 483 -14.31 -37.82 -18.59
C GLY A 483 -13.79 -38.21 -17.21
N LEU A 484 -12.65 -37.63 -16.81
CA LEU A 484 -12.03 -37.83 -15.49
C LEU A 484 -12.66 -36.99 -14.36
N LYS A 485 -13.62 -36.12 -14.67
CA LYS A 485 -14.29 -35.20 -13.73
C LYS A 485 -13.30 -34.34 -12.93
N VAL A 486 -12.28 -33.82 -13.61
CA VAL A 486 -11.27 -32.92 -13.05
C VAL A 486 -11.37 -31.52 -13.63
N ARG A 487 -11.06 -30.51 -12.81
CA ARG A 487 -11.19 -29.10 -13.21
C ARG A 487 -10.05 -28.60 -14.11
N GLY A 488 -8.91 -29.28 -14.07
CA GLY A 488 -7.68 -28.91 -14.76
C GLY A 488 -6.63 -30.01 -14.66
N PRO A 489 -5.52 -29.89 -15.40
CA PRO A 489 -4.45 -30.89 -15.42
C PRO A 489 -3.79 -31.09 -14.04
N GLU A 490 -3.78 -30.08 -13.18
CA GLU A 490 -3.14 -30.12 -11.86
C GLU A 490 -3.81 -31.15 -10.94
N ALA A 491 -5.09 -31.41 -11.14
CA ALA A 491 -5.84 -32.38 -10.36
C ALA A 491 -5.61 -33.84 -10.81
N LEU A 492 -4.94 -34.07 -11.95
CA LEU A 492 -4.68 -35.40 -12.48
C LEU A 492 -3.77 -36.24 -11.57
N ASP A 493 -2.98 -35.60 -10.72
CA ASP A 493 -2.10 -36.28 -9.76
C ASP A 493 -2.89 -37.19 -8.78
N ARG A 494 -4.14 -36.79 -8.47
CA ARG A 494 -5.02 -37.50 -7.54
C ARG A 494 -5.90 -38.58 -8.20
N VAL A 495 -5.91 -38.65 -9.53
CA VAL A 495 -6.73 -39.61 -10.28
C VAL A 495 -6.05 -40.99 -10.29
N PRO A 496 -6.76 -42.12 -10.19
CA PRO A 496 -6.16 -43.43 -10.38
C PRO A 496 -5.46 -43.57 -11.74
N LEU A 497 -4.36 -44.32 -11.80
CA LEU A 497 -3.58 -44.47 -13.04
C LEU A 497 -4.39 -45.17 -14.14
N ASP A 498 -5.24 -46.12 -13.79
CA ASP A 498 -6.04 -46.88 -14.75
C ASP A 498 -7.04 -45.96 -15.47
N ASP A 499 -7.74 -45.09 -14.73
CA ASP A 499 -8.66 -44.09 -15.31
C ASP A 499 -7.90 -43.10 -16.22
N LEU A 500 -6.69 -42.69 -15.82
CA LEU A 500 -5.86 -41.76 -16.62
C LEU A 500 -5.43 -42.37 -17.96
N LYS A 501 -5.22 -43.70 -18.01
CA LYS A 501 -4.92 -44.43 -19.24
C LYS A 501 -6.11 -44.52 -20.19
N GLU A 502 -7.33 -44.59 -19.68
CA GLU A 502 -8.54 -44.63 -20.53
C GLU A 502 -8.67 -43.37 -21.40
N VAL A 503 -8.19 -42.22 -20.91
CA VAL A 503 -8.23 -40.94 -21.64
C VAL A 503 -6.95 -40.60 -22.40
N GLU A 504 -5.94 -41.48 -22.37
CA GLU A 504 -4.67 -41.31 -23.10
C GLU A 504 -4.85 -40.99 -24.60
N PRO A 505 -5.79 -41.62 -25.34
CA PRO A 505 -5.99 -41.28 -26.76
C PRO A 505 -6.35 -39.81 -26.97
N TYR A 506 -7.17 -39.23 -26.08
CA TYR A 506 -7.55 -37.82 -26.15
C TYR A 506 -6.39 -36.90 -25.77
N LEU A 507 -5.56 -37.27 -24.79
CA LEU A 507 -4.37 -36.48 -24.43
C LEU A 507 -3.31 -36.50 -25.54
N THR A 508 -3.11 -37.65 -26.17
CA THR A 508 -2.19 -37.82 -27.30
C THR A 508 -2.67 -37.02 -28.51
N ASP A 509 -3.97 -37.09 -28.83
CA ASP A 509 -4.56 -36.32 -29.92
C ASP A 509 -4.53 -34.81 -29.63
N ALA A 510 -4.76 -34.39 -28.38
CA ALA A 510 -4.64 -32.99 -27.98
C ALA A 510 -3.24 -32.42 -28.29
N VAL A 511 -2.18 -33.15 -27.91
CA VAL A 511 -0.78 -32.78 -28.18
C VAL A 511 -0.45 -32.82 -29.68
N ALA A 512 -0.98 -33.80 -30.41
CA ALA A 512 -0.76 -33.94 -31.85
C ALA A 512 -1.38 -32.80 -32.67
N ARG A 513 -2.57 -32.32 -32.26
CA ARG A 513 -3.28 -31.22 -32.94
C ARG A 513 -2.64 -29.86 -32.68
N ALA A 514 -2.26 -29.62 -31.43
CA ALA A 514 -1.50 -28.43 -31.07
C ALA A 514 -0.65 -28.73 -29.84
N GLU A 515 0.58 -28.25 -29.85
CA GLU A 515 1.53 -28.41 -28.74
C GLU A 515 1.20 -27.46 -27.58
N ASP A 516 -0.06 -27.43 -27.16
CA ASP A 516 -0.53 -26.60 -26.05
C ASP A 516 0.10 -27.05 -24.75
N ALA A 517 0.48 -26.08 -23.92
CA ALA A 517 1.24 -26.31 -22.70
C ALA A 517 0.47 -27.18 -21.70
N THR A 518 -0.85 -26.98 -21.64
CA THR A 518 -1.79 -27.70 -20.77
C THR A 518 -1.92 -29.18 -21.15
N ALA A 519 -1.97 -29.47 -22.45
CA ALA A 519 -2.02 -30.84 -22.97
C ALA A 519 -0.68 -31.56 -22.77
N LEU A 520 0.44 -30.88 -23.01
CA LEU A 520 1.79 -31.39 -22.76
C LEU A 520 2.00 -31.74 -21.27
N LEU A 521 1.50 -30.90 -20.35
CA LEU A 521 1.54 -31.17 -18.92
C LEU A 521 0.76 -32.43 -18.54
N ALA A 522 -0.49 -32.54 -19.01
CA ALA A 522 -1.34 -33.70 -18.72
C ALA A 522 -0.75 -35.02 -19.24
N LEU A 523 -0.21 -35.02 -20.47
CA LEU A 523 0.45 -36.20 -21.03
C LEU A 523 1.78 -36.50 -20.31
N GLY A 524 2.58 -35.48 -19.99
CA GLY A 524 3.81 -35.63 -19.22
C GLY A 524 3.58 -36.21 -17.82
N MET A 525 2.50 -35.79 -17.15
CA MET A 525 2.04 -36.35 -15.87
C MET A 525 1.70 -37.84 -15.98
N LEU A 526 0.92 -38.22 -17.01
CA LEU A 526 0.63 -39.63 -17.26
C LEU A 526 1.92 -40.44 -17.45
N ARG A 527 2.83 -39.98 -18.31
CA ARG A 527 4.12 -40.67 -18.56
C ARG A 527 4.99 -40.77 -17.32
N HIS A 528 5.02 -39.74 -16.48
CA HIS A 528 5.74 -39.77 -15.21
C HIS A 528 5.18 -40.87 -14.30
N ARG A 529 3.85 -40.94 -14.15
CA ARG A 529 3.17 -41.92 -13.29
C ARG A 529 3.22 -43.35 -13.83
N GLU A 530 3.40 -43.53 -15.12
CA GLU A 530 3.70 -44.82 -15.75
C GLU A 530 5.15 -45.29 -15.52
N GLY A 531 6.02 -44.45 -14.94
CA GLY A 531 7.45 -44.73 -14.83
C GLY A 531 8.22 -44.54 -16.15
N ARG A 532 7.57 -44.04 -17.21
CA ARG A 532 8.18 -43.73 -18.51
C ARG A 532 8.88 -42.36 -18.44
N HIS A 533 9.86 -42.25 -17.55
CA HIS A 533 10.50 -40.98 -17.20
C HIS A 533 11.18 -40.29 -18.39
N GLU A 534 11.73 -41.03 -19.36
CA GLU A 534 12.34 -40.44 -20.56
C GLU A 534 11.33 -39.66 -21.42
N GLU A 535 10.13 -40.21 -21.61
CA GLU A 535 9.04 -39.54 -22.33
C GLU A 535 8.46 -38.39 -21.50
N ALA A 536 8.34 -38.60 -20.18
CA ALA A 536 7.87 -37.57 -19.26
C ALA A 536 8.74 -36.32 -19.32
N VAL A 537 10.07 -36.46 -19.28
CA VAL A 537 11.01 -35.33 -19.40
C VAL A 537 10.76 -34.53 -20.68
N ARG A 538 10.62 -35.20 -21.83
CA ARG A 538 10.39 -34.51 -23.12
C ARG A 538 9.12 -33.66 -23.11
N TYR A 539 8.02 -34.19 -22.59
CA TYR A 539 6.75 -33.44 -22.55
C TYR A 539 6.76 -32.37 -21.46
N LEU A 540 7.29 -32.66 -20.27
CA LEU A 540 7.32 -31.74 -19.14
C LEU A 540 8.26 -30.55 -19.37
N GLU A 541 9.40 -30.73 -20.04
CA GLU A 541 10.28 -29.60 -20.41
C GLU A 541 9.59 -28.60 -21.32
N ARG A 542 8.82 -29.11 -22.30
CA ARG A 542 8.08 -28.28 -23.25
C ARG A 542 6.87 -27.62 -22.57
N ALA A 543 6.16 -28.37 -21.73
CA ALA A 543 5.08 -27.85 -20.90
C ALA A 543 5.56 -26.73 -19.97
N ALA A 544 6.71 -26.91 -19.30
CA ALA A 544 7.27 -25.96 -18.36
C ALA A 544 7.72 -24.64 -19.03
N ARG A 545 8.22 -24.70 -20.27
CA ARG A 545 8.59 -23.51 -21.06
C ARG A 545 7.38 -22.74 -21.61
N ALA A 546 6.32 -23.44 -21.97
CA ALA A 546 5.14 -22.85 -22.60
C ALA A 546 4.06 -22.40 -21.57
N SER A 547 4.05 -22.99 -20.37
CA SER A 547 3.09 -22.67 -19.31
C SER A 547 3.43 -21.41 -18.53
N ARG A 548 2.46 -20.86 -17.80
CA ARG A 548 2.64 -19.77 -16.83
C ARG A 548 1.90 -20.09 -15.53
N GLY A 549 2.38 -19.54 -14.41
CA GLY A 549 1.74 -19.71 -13.10
C GLY A 549 1.87 -21.14 -12.54
N GLU A 550 0.86 -21.58 -11.77
CA GLU A 550 0.85 -22.89 -11.10
C GLU A 550 1.10 -24.11 -12.01
N PRO A 551 0.55 -24.22 -13.24
CA PRO A 551 0.85 -25.33 -14.15
C PRO A 551 2.33 -25.41 -14.52
N ALA A 552 3.01 -24.27 -14.68
CA ALA A 552 4.46 -24.26 -14.93
C ALA A 552 5.24 -24.77 -13.72
N GLY A 553 4.80 -24.39 -12.51
CA GLY A 553 5.37 -24.88 -11.25
C GLY A 553 5.25 -26.39 -11.10
N LEU A 554 4.07 -26.94 -11.42
CA LEU A 554 3.85 -28.39 -11.42
C LEU A 554 4.69 -29.10 -12.49
N ALA A 555 4.79 -28.54 -13.70
CA ALA A 555 5.61 -29.09 -14.77
C ALA A 555 7.09 -29.20 -14.35
N TYR A 556 7.67 -28.12 -13.79
CA TYR A 556 9.04 -28.13 -13.30
C TYR A 556 9.24 -29.08 -12.11
N HIS A 557 8.25 -29.21 -11.21
CA HIS A 557 8.32 -30.16 -10.09
C HIS A 557 8.43 -31.61 -10.57
N LEU A 558 7.53 -32.02 -11.47
CA LEU A 558 7.52 -33.37 -12.03
C LEU A 558 8.72 -33.62 -12.95
N LEU A 559 9.21 -32.57 -13.61
CA LEU A 559 10.42 -32.63 -14.40
C LEU A 559 11.62 -32.95 -13.50
N ALA A 560 11.77 -32.24 -12.38
CA ALA A 560 12.82 -32.48 -11.40
C ALA A 560 12.77 -33.93 -10.87
N GLN A 561 11.58 -34.41 -10.50
CA GLN A 561 11.40 -35.79 -10.03
C GLN A 561 11.72 -36.83 -11.12
N SER A 562 11.30 -36.60 -12.36
CA SER A 562 11.60 -37.50 -13.49
C SER A 562 13.09 -37.54 -13.81
N LYS A 563 13.76 -36.39 -13.78
CA LYS A 563 15.22 -36.29 -13.95
C LYS A 563 15.98 -36.98 -12.81
N ARG A 564 15.51 -36.81 -11.56
CA ARG A 564 16.05 -37.52 -10.40
C ARG A 564 15.94 -39.04 -10.57
N ALA A 565 14.78 -39.54 -11.01
CA ALA A 565 14.59 -40.97 -11.25
C ALA A 565 15.50 -41.53 -12.37
N LEU A 566 15.87 -40.70 -13.35
CA LEU A 566 16.80 -41.05 -14.43
C LEU A 566 18.28 -40.86 -14.06
N GLY A 567 18.59 -40.38 -12.85
CA GLY A 567 19.98 -40.17 -12.40
C GLY A 567 20.68 -38.94 -13.02
N TYR A 568 19.93 -37.91 -13.39
CA TYR A 568 20.52 -36.63 -13.85
C TYR A 568 21.31 -35.95 -12.72
N PRO A 569 22.25 -35.03 -13.05
CA PRO A 569 23.00 -34.28 -12.05
C PRO A 569 22.09 -33.59 -11.03
N VAL A 570 22.41 -33.70 -9.73
CA VAL A 570 21.63 -33.13 -8.62
C VAL A 570 21.41 -31.63 -8.81
N LEU A 571 22.40 -30.92 -9.36
CA LEU A 571 22.31 -29.51 -9.72
C LEU A 571 21.17 -29.16 -10.69
N GLU A 572 20.97 -29.99 -11.72
CA GLU A 572 19.88 -29.78 -12.68
C GLU A 572 18.52 -30.02 -12.02
N VAL A 573 18.43 -31.04 -11.16
CA VAL A 573 17.23 -31.39 -10.40
C VAL A 573 16.86 -30.26 -9.43
N LEU A 574 17.82 -29.76 -8.66
CA LEU A 574 17.60 -28.65 -7.73
C LEU A 574 17.27 -27.34 -8.47
N GLY A 575 17.88 -27.11 -9.64
CA GLY A 575 17.54 -25.98 -10.52
C GLY A 575 16.10 -26.05 -11.04
N ASP A 576 15.60 -27.24 -11.37
CA ASP A 576 14.20 -27.46 -11.72
C ASP A 576 13.26 -27.27 -10.52
N HIS A 577 13.64 -27.73 -9.31
CA HIS A 577 12.89 -27.43 -8.08
C HIS A 577 12.86 -25.93 -7.74
N LYS A 578 13.95 -25.19 -7.97
CA LYS A 578 13.98 -23.73 -7.81
C LYS A 578 12.99 -23.05 -8.77
N ARG A 579 12.99 -23.45 -10.04
CA ARG A 579 12.03 -22.93 -11.04
C ARG A 579 10.59 -23.30 -10.69
N ALA A 580 10.37 -24.50 -10.19
CA ALA A 580 9.06 -24.94 -9.70
C ALA A 580 8.60 -24.04 -8.55
N HIS A 581 9.47 -23.80 -7.57
CA HIS A 581 9.18 -22.96 -6.40
C HIS A 581 8.82 -21.52 -6.77
N ALA A 582 9.49 -20.95 -7.78
CA ALA A 582 9.21 -19.60 -8.28
C ALA A 582 7.78 -19.44 -8.83
N HIS A 583 7.19 -20.53 -9.33
CA HIS A 583 5.84 -20.53 -9.91
C HIS A 583 4.78 -21.09 -8.96
N ARG A 584 5.15 -22.04 -8.09
CA ARG A 584 4.30 -22.69 -7.09
C ARG A 584 5.08 -22.77 -5.79
N ALA A 585 4.65 -22.02 -4.78
CA ALA A 585 5.29 -22.05 -3.47
C ALA A 585 5.31 -23.47 -2.89
N TYR A 586 6.49 -23.89 -2.44
CA TYR A 586 6.68 -25.16 -1.76
C TYR A 586 6.41 -24.94 -0.28
N ALA A 587 6.04 -26.03 0.42
CA ALA A 587 5.90 -25.98 1.86
C ALA A 587 7.28 -25.75 2.52
N VAL A 588 7.28 -25.06 3.65
CA VAL A 588 8.50 -24.72 4.41
C VAL A 588 9.35 -25.96 4.74
N PRO A 589 8.79 -27.11 5.18
CA PRO A 589 9.58 -28.31 5.41
C PRO A 589 10.25 -28.86 4.14
N GLN A 590 9.57 -28.80 3.00
CA GLN A 590 10.12 -29.25 1.72
C GLN A 590 11.28 -28.35 1.24
N LEU A 591 11.19 -27.05 1.49
CA LEU A 591 12.30 -26.12 1.19
C LEU A 591 13.50 -26.38 2.09
N PHE A 592 13.27 -26.75 3.34
CA PHE A 592 14.34 -27.16 4.25
C PHE A 592 15.06 -28.43 3.76
N GLU A 593 14.31 -29.47 3.35
CA GLU A 593 14.91 -30.68 2.75
C GLU A 593 15.74 -30.36 1.50
N LEU A 594 15.25 -29.49 0.61
CA LEU A 594 15.98 -29.06 -0.58
C LEU A 594 17.22 -28.22 -0.24
N ALA A 595 17.18 -27.43 0.83
CA ALA A 595 18.33 -26.67 1.31
C ALA A 595 19.42 -27.61 1.86
N GLN A 596 19.04 -28.68 2.56
CA GLN A 596 19.96 -29.72 3.03
C GLN A 596 20.59 -30.45 1.84
N GLU A 597 19.78 -30.93 0.89
CA GLU A 597 20.24 -31.61 -0.32
C GLU A 597 21.21 -30.73 -1.14
N ALA A 598 20.90 -29.43 -1.28
CA ALA A 598 21.77 -28.48 -1.95
C ALA A 598 23.13 -28.29 -1.24
N LEU A 599 23.13 -28.24 0.09
CA LEU A 599 24.37 -28.13 0.86
C LEU A 599 25.21 -29.41 0.76
N GLU A 600 24.59 -30.59 0.85
CA GLU A 600 25.26 -31.89 0.67
C GLU A 600 25.84 -32.05 -0.74
N ALA A 601 25.17 -31.49 -1.74
CA ALA A 601 25.66 -31.43 -3.12
C ALA A 601 26.80 -30.41 -3.35
N GLY A 602 27.21 -29.66 -2.32
CA GLY A 602 28.29 -28.67 -2.39
C GLY A 602 27.88 -27.31 -2.96
N GLU A 603 26.59 -26.97 -2.92
CA GLU A 603 26.01 -25.79 -3.56
C GLU A 603 25.40 -24.81 -2.53
N PRO A 604 26.25 -24.09 -1.76
CA PRO A 604 25.81 -23.26 -0.64
C PRO A 604 24.96 -22.06 -1.06
N VAL A 605 25.10 -21.57 -2.30
CA VAL A 605 24.29 -20.45 -2.81
C VAL A 605 22.84 -20.89 -2.98
N LEU A 606 22.63 -22.04 -3.61
CA LEU A 606 21.29 -22.59 -3.82
C LEU A 606 20.64 -23.02 -2.51
N ALA A 607 21.43 -23.58 -1.58
CA ALA A 607 20.97 -23.89 -0.23
C ALA A 607 20.46 -22.64 0.51
N ARG A 608 21.20 -21.51 0.45
CA ARG A 608 20.77 -20.23 1.04
C ARG A 608 19.49 -19.69 0.41
N GLU A 609 19.31 -19.84 -0.90
CA GLU A 609 18.09 -19.37 -1.57
C GLU A 609 16.84 -20.13 -1.09
N PHE A 610 16.91 -21.46 -0.95
CA PHE A 610 15.81 -22.24 -0.38
C PHE A 610 15.58 -21.89 1.10
N LEU A 611 16.67 -21.73 1.85
CA LEU A 611 16.63 -21.36 3.26
C LEU A 611 16.04 -19.97 3.51
N GLY A 612 16.19 -19.03 2.58
CA GLY A 612 15.67 -17.67 2.74
C GLY A 612 14.18 -17.61 3.04
N ARG A 613 13.37 -18.47 2.39
CA ARG A 613 11.92 -18.60 2.67
C ARG A 613 11.63 -19.33 3.98
N VAL A 614 12.46 -20.30 4.35
CA VAL A 614 12.37 -20.98 5.65
C VAL A 614 12.59 -19.99 6.78
N ARG A 615 13.58 -19.10 6.64
CA ARG A 615 13.85 -18.01 7.59
C ARG A 615 12.69 -17.02 7.70
N GLU A 616 12.11 -16.60 6.58
CA GLU A 616 10.94 -15.68 6.59
C GLU A 616 9.73 -16.27 7.32
N ALA A 617 9.51 -17.59 7.19
CA ALA A 617 8.38 -18.27 7.84
C ALA A 617 8.62 -18.57 9.32
N GLY A 618 9.89 -18.60 9.76
CA GLY A 618 10.27 -18.87 11.14
C GLY A 618 10.17 -20.35 11.55
N LEU A 619 10.29 -20.61 12.85
CA LEU A 619 10.43 -21.96 13.43
C LEU A 619 9.11 -22.70 13.68
N SER A 620 7.97 -22.04 13.51
CA SER A 620 6.63 -22.59 13.85
C SER A 620 6.24 -23.84 13.04
N HIS A 621 6.86 -24.05 11.88
CA HIS A 621 6.59 -25.18 10.99
C HIS A 621 7.37 -26.45 11.33
N PHE A 622 8.26 -26.41 12.33
CA PHE A 622 9.14 -27.52 12.67
C PHE A 622 8.89 -28.01 14.10
N SER A 623 8.79 -29.32 14.29
CA SER A 623 8.73 -29.93 15.62
C SER A 623 10.10 -30.01 16.30
N ASP A 624 11.16 -30.16 15.49
CA ASP A 624 12.55 -30.10 15.95
C ASP A 624 13.24 -28.91 15.25
N ILE A 625 13.63 -27.93 16.06
CA ILE A 625 14.20 -26.67 15.58
C ILE A 625 15.72 -26.73 15.44
N GLU A 626 16.38 -27.70 16.05
CA GLU A 626 17.84 -27.75 16.14
C GLU A 626 18.51 -27.99 14.77
N PRO A 627 18.03 -28.93 13.91
CA PRO A 627 18.57 -29.13 12.57
C PRO A 627 18.44 -27.89 11.69
N VAL A 628 17.34 -27.15 11.83
CA VAL A 628 17.08 -25.92 11.08
C VAL A 628 18.06 -24.83 11.50
N LEU A 629 18.22 -24.62 12.81
CA LEU A 629 19.15 -23.64 13.35
C LEU A 629 20.60 -23.96 13.03
N LYS A 630 21.00 -25.23 13.07
CA LYS A 630 22.34 -25.68 12.63
C LYS A 630 22.61 -25.37 11.16
N LEU A 631 21.62 -25.58 10.30
CA LEU A 631 21.74 -25.27 8.87
C LEU A 631 21.87 -23.76 8.63
N VAL A 632 21.08 -22.94 9.33
CA VAL A 632 21.19 -21.47 9.30
C VAL A 632 22.53 -21.00 9.84
N GLU A 633 22.99 -21.55 10.98
CA GLU A 633 24.29 -21.23 11.59
C GLU A 633 25.44 -21.54 10.61
N ALA A 634 25.39 -22.67 9.92
CA ALA A 634 26.41 -23.09 8.95
C ALA A 634 26.42 -22.23 7.67
N LEU A 635 25.24 -21.87 7.15
CA LEU A 635 25.12 -21.16 5.87
C LEU A 635 25.19 -19.64 6.00
N GLU A 636 24.57 -19.05 7.03
CA GLU A 636 24.39 -17.60 7.19
C GLU A 636 25.06 -17.04 8.46
N GLY A 637 25.42 -17.91 9.40
CA GLY A 637 26.15 -17.55 10.61
C GLY A 637 25.29 -17.55 11.88
N PRO A 638 25.93 -17.40 13.06
CA PRO A 638 25.28 -17.56 14.35
C PRO A 638 24.27 -16.45 14.67
N TRP A 639 24.43 -15.26 14.08
CA TRP A 639 23.51 -14.13 14.29
C TRP A 639 22.12 -14.40 13.69
N GLU A 640 22.03 -14.93 12.47
CA GLU A 640 20.73 -15.21 11.85
C GLU A 640 20.01 -16.37 12.53
N ALA A 641 20.75 -17.42 12.94
CA ALA A 641 20.20 -18.49 13.75
C ALA A 641 19.66 -17.98 15.10
N PHE A 642 20.42 -17.09 15.76
CA PHE A 642 19.99 -16.47 17.00
C PHE A 642 18.73 -15.61 16.81
N ARG A 643 18.69 -14.75 15.81
CA ARG A 643 17.53 -13.88 15.55
C ARG A 643 16.26 -14.70 15.36
N MET A 644 16.34 -15.77 14.56
CA MET A 644 15.21 -16.65 14.28
C MET A 644 14.70 -17.36 15.56
N LEU A 645 15.62 -17.80 16.42
CA LEU A 645 15.28 -18.40 17.71
C LEU A 645 14.74 -17.38 18.71
N ALA A 646 15.36 -16.20 18.82
CA ALA A 646 14.95 -15.14 19.73
C ALA A 646 13.52 -14.67 19.45
N GLN A 647 13.17 -14.48 18.17
CA GLN A 647 11.81 -14.13 17.75
C GLN A 647 10.78 -15.21 18.17
N SER A 648 11.12 -16.50 17.96
CA SER A 648 10.27 -17.61 18.42
C SER A 648 10.12 -17.65 19.95
N LEU A 649 11.15 -17.26 20.69
CA LEU A 649 11.13 -17.22 22.16
C LEU A 649 10.34 -16.03 22.71
N GLU A 650 10.19 -14.92 21.98
CA GLU A 650 9.32 -13.80 22.36
C GLU A 650 7.84 -14.17 22.27
N GLU A 651 7.47 -14.97 21.29
CA GLU A 651 6.09 -15.46 21.09
C GLU A 651 5.72 -16.57 22.09
N THR A 652 6.68 -17.14 22.81
CA THR A 652 6.47 -18.23 23.77
C THR A 652 6.43 -17.68 25.21
N SER A 653 5.31 -17.91 25.91
CA SER A 653 5.13 -17.44 27.29
C SER A 653 6.07 -18.11 28.30
N GLU A 654 6.30 -19.42 28.15
CA GLU A 654 7.22 -20.21 28.97
C GLU A 654 8.21 -20.95 28.06
N PRO A 655 9.31 -20.29 27.65
CA PRO A 655 10.29 -20.93 26.79
C PRO A 655 11.02 -22.08 27.51
N PRO A 656 11.24 -23.22 26.85
CA PRO A 656 11.99 -24.33 27.45
C PRO A 656 13.46 -23.94 27.68
N LEU A 657 14.03 -24.47 28.77
CA LEU A 657 15.39 -24.14 29.20
C LEU A 657 16.44 -24.44 28.12
N GLU A 658 16.27 -25.53 27.39
CA GLU A 658 17.17 -25.96 26.30
C GLU A 658 17.23 -24.94 25.15
N HIS A 659 16.09 -24.32 24.80
CA HIS A 659 16.05 -23.30 23.76
C HIS A 659 16.65 -21.97 24.23
N LEU A 660 16.47 -21.61 25.51
CA LEU A 660 17.13 -20.44 26.09
C LEU A 660 18.65 -20.63 26.18
N GLU A 661 19.11 -21.83 26.53
CA GLU A 661 20.53 -22.20 26.53
C GLU A 661 21.11 -22.13 25.11
N LEU A 662 20.40 -22.66 24.11
CA LEU A 662 20.79 -22.58 22.70
C LEU A 662 20.86 -21.13 22.20
N ALA A 663 19.88 -20.31 22.55
CA ALA A 663 19.86 -18.88 22.21
C ALA A 663 21.03 -18.14 22.88
N TYR A 664 21.32 -18.44 24.15
CA TYR A 664 22.49 -17.91 24.85
C TYR A 664 23.79 -18.37 24.18
N ARG A 665 23.94 -19.65 23.81
CA ARG A 665 25.13 -20.15 23.09
C ARG A 665 25.38 -19.38 21.81
N LEU A 666 24.34 -19.14 21.02
CA LEU A 666 24.43 -18.40 19.76
C LEU A 666 24.74 -16.91 19.99
N SER A 667 24.25 -16.32 21.09
CA SER A 667 24.47 -14.91 21.41
C SER A 667 25.89 -14.56 21.85
N ARG A 668 26.69 -15.57 22.21
CA ARG A 668 28.06 -15.42 22.72
C ARG A 668 29.01 -14.66 21.80
N SER A 669 28.79 -14.66 20.48
CA SER A 669 29.62 -13.93 19.52
C SER A 669 29.29 -12.43 19.41
N PHE A 670 28.18 -11.99 20.00
CA PHE A 670 27.67 -10.61 19.90
C PHE A 670 26.99 -10.19 21.21
N SER A 671 27.63 -10.51 22.33
CA SER A 671 27.13 -10.28 23.69
C SER A 671 26.84 -8.82 24.05
N GLN A 672 27.30 -7.87 23.24
CA GLN A 672 27.05 -6.42 23.40
C GLN A 672 25.70 -5.98 22.83
N SER A 673 24.96 -6.84 22.12
CA SER A 673 23.63 -6.52 21.61
C SER A 673 22.57 -6.59 22.71
N GLN A 674 21.56 -5.73 22.61
CA GLN A 674 20.45 -5.67 23.58
C GLN A 674 19.65 -6.99 23.59
N GLU A 675 19.53 -7.64 22.45
CA GLU A 675 18.87 -8.93 22.29
C GLU A 675 19.64 -10.04 23.03
N ALA A 676 20.97 -10.05 22.93
CA ALA A 676 21.81 -11.01 23.65
C ALA A 676 21.70 -10.83 25.17
N GLU A 677 21.68 -9.59 25.65
CA GLU A 677 21.49 -9.26 27.06
C GLU A 677 20.11 -9.70 27.57
N THR A 678 19.06 -9.45 26.78
CA THR A 678 17.69 -9.86 27.11
C THR A 678 17.57 -11.38 27.22
N VAL A 679 18.15 -12.12 26.28
CA VAL A 679 18.18 -13.59 26.32
C VAL A 679 18.98 -14.10 27.52
N ARG A 680 20.14 -13.51 27.84
CA ARG A 680 20.91 -13.85 29.05
C ARG A 680 20.07 -13.65 30.31
N GLY A 681 19.38 -12.51 30.42
CA GLY A 681 18.50 -12.21 31.55
C GLY A 681 17.33 -13.20 31.68
N ARG A 682 16.68 -13.56 30.55
CA ARG A 682 15.61 -14.57 30.52
C ARG A 682 16.13 -15.96 30.89
N TYR A 683 17.32 -16.33 30.40
CA TYR A 683 17.95 -17.61 30.73
C TYR A 683 18.34 -17.67 32.22
N LEU A 684 18.94 -16.62 32.77
CA LEU A 684 19.26 -16.51 34.19
C LEU A 684 17.99 -16.63 35.07
N ALA A 685 16.91 -15.94 34.69
CA ALA A 685 15.63 -16.06 35.38
C ALA A 685 15.05 -17.48 35.30
N ALA A 686 15.12 -18.13 34.14
CA ALA A 686 14.67 -19.51 33.96
C ALA A 686 15.47 -20.50 34.81
N LEU A 687 16.80 -20.33 34.93
CA LEU A 687 17.66 -21.13 35.81
C LEU A 687 17.25 -21.00 37.28
N TYR A 688 16.92 -19.78 37.73
CA TYR A 688 16.43 -19.57 39.08
C TYR A 688 15.06 -20.20 39.32
N ASN A 689 14.13 -20.06 38.37
CA ASN A 689 12.81 -20.69 38.45
C ASN A 689 12.90 -22.22 38.47
N ALA A 690 13.87 -22.79 37.77
CA ALA A 690 14.17 -24.22 37.79
C ALA A 690 14.96 -24.69 39.03
N GLY A 691 15.30 -23.78 39.96
CA GLY A 691 16.08 -24.09 41.16
C GLY A 691 17.56 -24.39 40.90
N GLN A 692 18.08 -24.12 39.70
CA GLN A 692 19.45 -24.41 39.28
C GLN A 692 20.43 -23.29 39.66
N ALA A 693 20.57 -23.00 40.96
CA ALA A 693 21.43 -21.92 41.45
C ALA A 693 22.90 -22.06 41.02
N LEU A 694 23.45 -23.28 41.00
CA LEU A 694 24.82 -23.55 40.54
C LEU A 694 24.98 -23.28 39.02
N GLY A 695 23.93 -23.50 38.22
CA GLY A 695 23.93 -23.18 36.80
C GLY A 695 23.95 -21.68 36.55
N ALA A 696 23.21 -20.92 37.36
CA ALA A 696 23.24 -19.45 37.35
C ALA A 696 24.62 -18.89 37.74
N GLU A 697 25.27 -19.45 38.77
CA GLU A 697 26.64 -19.07 39.15
C GLU A 697 27.62 -19.35 38.00
N GLY A 698 27.56 -20.54 37.41
CA GLY A 698 28.41 -20.93 36.29
C GLY A 698 28.27 -20.01 35.06
N LEU A 699 27.04 -19.61 34.74
CA LEU A 699 26.75 -18.64 33.68
C LEU A 699 27.42 -17.29 33.93
N LEU A 700 27.22 -16.71 35.12
CA LEU A 700 27.74 -15.40 35.48
C LEU A 700 29.27 -15.38 35.55
N LEU A 701 29.88 -16.43 36.09
CA LEU A 701 31.33 -16.58 36.11
C LEU A 701 31.92 -16.74 34.70
N ALA A 702 31.22 -17.46 33.80
CA ALA A 702 31.66 -17.60 32.42
C ALA A 702 31.60 -16.28 31.64
N GLU A 703 30.61 -15.43 31.91
CA GLU A 703 30.52 -14.08 31.37
C GLU A 703 31.63 -13.18 31.93
N LEU A 704 31.87 -13.22 33.24
CA LEU A 704 32.91 -12.42 33.89
C LEU A 704 34.33 -12.84 33.45
N ALA A 705 34.55 -14.12 33.16
CA ALA A 705 35.82 -14.59 32.61
C ALA A 705 36.12 -14.01 31.22
N ARG A 706 35.08 -13.66 30.46
CA ARG A 706 35.20 -13.05 29.12
C ARG A 706 35.29 -11.54 29.19
N ASN A 707 34.49 -10.92 30.06
CA ASN A 707 34.51 -9.49 30.32
C ASN A 707 34.60 -9.23 31.83
N PRO A 708 35.82 -9.11 32.39
CA PRO A 708 36.04 -8.93 33.82
C PRO A 708 35.49 -7.63 34.41
N GLU A 709 35.19 -6.66 33.55
CA GLU A 709 34.74 -5.30 33.89
C GLU A 709 33.23 -5.10 33.67
N ALA A 710 32.48 -6.15 33.31
CA ALA A 710 31.04 -6.05 33.07
C ALA A 710 30.26 -5.79 34.38
N LEU A 711 29.95 -4.51 34.65
CA LEU A 711 29.25 -4.09 35.87
C LEU A 711 27.91 -4.80 36.09
N GLU A 712 27.08 -4.92 35.05
CA GLU A 712 25.77 -5.60 35.17
C GLU A 712 25.93 -7.08 35.57
N VAL A 713 26.97 -7.77 35.08
CA VAL A 713 27.27 -9.16 35.44
C VAL A 713 27.81 -9.25 36.87
N LEU A 714 28.62 -8.28 37.29
CA LEU A 714 29.10 -8.18 38.67
C LEU A 714 27.94 -7.93 39.65
N TYR A 715 26.94 -7.14 39.26
CA TYR A 715 25.73 -6.93 40.05
C TYR A 715 24.91 -8.22 40.16
N ASP A 716 24.61 -8.88 39.03
CA ASP A 716 23.88 -10.14 39.01
C ASP A 716 24.60 -11.21 39.87
N LEU A 717 25.93 -11.23 39.85
CA LEU A 717 26.76 -12.15 40.64
C LEU A 717 26.80 -11.78 42.13
N ALA A 718 26.89 -10.50 42.47
CA ALA A 718 26.85 -10.05 43.86
C ALA A 718 25.48 -10.35 44.49
N GLU A 719 24.39 -10.11 43.75
CA GLU A 719 23.03 -10.50 44.15
C GLU A 719 22.87 -12.01 44.27
N HIS A 720 23.44 -12.78 43.34
CA HIS A 720 23.48 -14.24 43.45
C HIS A 720 24.12 -14.70 44.77
N TYR A 721 25.24 -14.09 45.16
CA TYR A 721 25.91 -14.40 46.42
C TYR A 721 25.13 -13.92 47.65
N GLU A 722 24.41 -12.81 47.58
CA GLU A 722 23.47 -12.41 48.64
C GLU A 722 22.32 -13.43 48.78
N ARG A 723 21.75 -13.88 47.66
CA ARG A 723 20.65 -14.88 47.62
C ARG A 723 21.07 -16.24 48.15
N THR A 724 22.30 -16.65 47.88
CA THR A 724 22.85 -17.94 48.36
C THR A 724 23.45 -17.85 49.77
N GLY A 725 23.44 -16.66 50.40
CA GLY A 725 23.97 -16.42 51.74
C GLY A 725 25.49 -16.34 51.82
N ALA A 726 26.18 -16.28 50.68
CA ALA A 726 27.64 -16.15 50.57
C ALA A 726 28.09 -14.68 50.68
N TYR A 727 27.74 -14.01 51.77
CA TYR A 727 27.92 -12.55 51.94
C TYR A 727 29.37 -12.05 51.80
N GLN A 728 30.37 -12.85 52.18
CA GLN A 728 31.77 -12.48 51.99
C GLN A 728 32.12 -12.32 50.50
N LYS A 729 31.68 -13.27 49.66
CA LYS A 729 31.86 -13.20 48.20
C LYS A 729 31.04 -12.05 47.60
N ALA A 730 29.84 -11.79 48.13
CA ALA A 730 29.03 -10.65 47.70
C ALA A 730 29.76 -9.33 47.95
N ILE A 731 30.36 -9.15 49.14
CA ILE A 731 31.13 -7.96 49.49
C ILE A 731 32.33 -7.79 48.56
N GLU A 732 33.11 -8.84 48.30
CA GLU A 732 34.24 -8.81 47.38
C GLU A 732 33.79 -8.41 45.96
N THR A 733 32.67 -8.95 45.50
CA THR A 733 32.11 -8.67 44.16
C THR A 733 31.61 -7.22 44.06
N TRP A 734 30.89 -6.73 45.08
CA TRP A 734 30.45 -5.33 45.14
C TRP A 734 31.62 -4.34 45.26
N ARG A 735 32.69 -4.67 45.97
CA ARG A 735 33.91 -3.85 46.03
C ARG A 735 34.55 -3.72 44.66
N LYS A 736 34.68 -4.83 43.94
CA LYS A 736 35.19 -4.83 42.57
C LYS A 736 34.31 -3.97 41.64
N ALA A 737 32.99 -4.05 41.80
CA ALA A 737 32.06 -3.20 41.05
C ALA A 737 32.19 -1.71 41.43
N LEU A 738 32.45 -1.37 42.70
CA LEU A 738 32.72 0.00 43.15
C LEU A 738 33.98 0.57 42.48
N GLU A 739 35.05 -0.20 42.46
CA GLU A 739 36.31 0.21 41.83
C GLU A 739 36.14 0.48 40.33
N ILE A 740 35.38 -0.37 39.64
CA ILE A 740 35.09 -0.19 38.21
C ILE A 740 34.19 1.04 37.99
N ALA A 741 33.09 1.18 38.72
CA ALA A 741 32.19 2.33 38.60
C ALA A 741 32.91 3.67 38.89
N TYR A 742 33.79 3.68 39.90
CA TYR A 742 34.46 4.90 40.34
C TYR A 742 35.68 5.25 39.46
N TYR A 743 36.61 4.31 39.24
CA TYR A 743 37.86 4.61 38.55
C TYR A 743 37.77 4.48 37.03
N TRP A 744 36.98 3.53 36.52
CA TRP A 744 36.87 3.26 35.08
C TRP A 744 35.73 4.03 34.42
N GLU A 745 34.50 3.87 34.92
CA GLU A 745 33.33 4.55 34.35
C GLU A 745 33.21 6.01 34.80
N LYS A 746 33.80 6.35 35.95
CA LYS A 746 33.76 7.68 36.57
C LYS A 746 32.34 8.17 36.84
N ASP A 747 31.43 7.24 37.10
CA ASP A 747 30.05 7.53 37.45
C ASP A 747 29.93 7.65 38.98
N LEU A 748 29.84 8.91 39.45
CA LEU A 748 29.72 9.21 40.87
C LEU A 748 28.37 8.79 41.45
N GLU A 749 27.30 8.77 40.67
CA GLU A 749 25.98 8.37 41.13
C GLU A 749 25.94 6.85 41.30
N LEU A 750 26.44 6.10 40.31
CA LEU A 750 26.56 4.65 40.38
C LEU A 750 27.49 4.19 41.51
N SER A 751 28.63 4.87 41.66
CA SER A 751 29.57 4.62 42.76
C SER A 751 28.91 4.85 44.13
N ARG A 752 28.05 5.87 44.24
CA ARG A 752 27.28 6.14 45.45
C ARG A 752 26.28 5.03 45.77
N GLU A 753 25.59 4.50 44.77
CA GLU A 753 24.63 3.41 44.94
C GLU A 753 25.32 2.12 45.39
N ILE A 754 26.45 1.76 44.75
CA ILE A 754 27.24 0.60 45.14
C ILE A 754 27.80 0.78 46.56
N LEU A 755 28.32 1.97 46.89
CA LEU A 755 28.84 2.27 48.22
C LEU A 755 27.73 2.17 49.29
N ARG A 756 26.49 2.59 48.97
CA ARG A 756 25.35 2.41 49.87
C ARG A 756 25.04 0.93 50.12
N ASN A 757 25.12 0.08 49.09
CA ASN A 757 24.93 -1.37 49.24
C ASN A 757 26.07 -1.98 50.08
N LEU A 758 27.32 -1.57 49.86
CA LEU A 758 28.47 -2.02 50.65
C LEU A 758 28.39 -1.59 52.12
N LEU A 759 28.02 -0.33 52.39
CA LEU A 759 27.80 0.17 53.76
C LEU A 759 26.64 -0.55 54.44
N PHE A 760 25.63 -0.96 53.66
CA PHE A 760 24.57 -1.81 54.19
C PHE A 760 25.09 -3.20 54.57
N LEU A 761 25.92 -3.85 53.75
CA LEU A 761 26.46 -5.19 54.01
C LEU A 761 27.53 -5.18 55.13
N ASN A 762 28.37 -4.14 55.19
CA ASN A 762 29.45 -3.98 56.15
C ASN A 762 29.57 -2.53 56.69
N PRO A 763 28.73 -2.10 57.64
CA PRO A 763 28.65 -0.70 58.09
C PRO A 763 29.85 -0.22 58.91
N THR A 764 30.65 -1.13 59.44
CA THR A 764 31.80 -0.83 60.32
C THR A 764 33.15 -0.87 59.58
N ASP A 765 33.11 -0.96 58.26
CA ASP A 765 34.30 -1.09 57.43
C ASP A 765 35.02 0.25 57.26
N PRO A 766 36.26 0.40 57.78
CA PRO A 766 37.01 1.64 57.65
C PRO A 766 37.40 1.96 56.20
N GLU A 767 37.47 0.96 55.31
CA GLU A 767 37.82 1.15 53.89
C GLU A 767 36.67 1.84 53.14
N LEU A 768 35.41 1.53 53.48
CA LEU A 768 34.24 2.18 52.87
C LEU A 768 34.13 3.65 53.27
N GLN A 769 34.62 4.01 54.47
CA GLN A 769 34.73 5.39 54.89
C GLN A 769 35.77 6.15 54.06
N LEU A 770 36.87 5.51 53.68
CA LEU A 770 37.87 6.10 52.79
C LEU A 770 37.28 6.38 51.40
N TYR A 771 36.60 5.39 50.79
CA TYR A 771 35.91 5.57 49.51
C TYR A 771 34.88 6.70 49.53
N LEU A 772 34.15 6.88 50.64
CA LEU A 772 33.22 8.00 50.80
C LEU A 772 33.93 9.36 50.78
N GLU A 773 35.07 9.49 51.44
CA GLU A 773 35.84 10.74 51.43
C GLU A 773 36.47 11.04 50.07
N GLU A 774 36.91 10.01 49.33
CA GLU A 774 37.39 10.15 47.95
C GLU A 774 36.28 10.64 46.99
N LEU A 775 35.08 10.04 47.09
CA LEU A 775 33.91 10.47 46.32
C LEU A 775 33.51 11.92 46.63
N LYS A 776 33.53 12.32 47.91
CA LYS A 776 33.26 13.72 48.32
C LYS A 776 34.29 14.69 47.74
N ALA A 777 35.57 14.35 47.77
CA ALA A 777 36.62 15.18 47.20
C ALA A 777 36.42 15.36 45.70
N THR A 778 36.06 14.29 45.00
CA THR A 778 35.80 14.29 43.55
C THR A 778 34.55 15.10 43.20
N SER A 779 33.44 14.88 43.92
CA SER A 779 32.18 15.63 43.77
C SER A 779 32.38 17.13 44.00
N ARG A 780 33.12 17.51 45.04
CA ARG A 780 33.46 18.91 45.31
C ARG A 780 34.27 19.54 44.19
N ALA A 781 35.25 18.83 43.65
CA ALA A 781 36.07 19.31 42.53
C ALA A 781 35.23 19.51 41.26
N LEU A 782 34.31 18.58 40.94
CA LEU A 782 33.41 18.68 39.80
C LEU A 782 32.41 19.83 39.96
N ALA A 783 31.79 19.97 41.13
CA ALA A 783 30.89 21.08 41.45
C ALA A 783 31.56 22.45 41.27
N GLN A 784 32.86 22.58 41.61
CA GLN A 784 33.65 23.80 41.39
C GLN A 784 33.94 24.06 39.91
N LEU A 785 34.15 23.00 39.11
CA LEU A 785 34.42 23.11 37.68
C LEU A 785 33.16 23.42 36.85
N GLU A 786 32.01 22.85 37.23
CA GLU A 786 30.75 22.92 36.48
C GLU A 786 29.79 24.01 36.99
N GLY A 787 30.05 24.60 38.17
CA GLY A 787 29.17 25.59 38.78
C GLY A 787 27.84 25.02 39.31
N THR A 788 27.78 23.70 39.51
CA THR A 788 26.64 22.97 40.04
C THR A 788 26.77 22.78 41.56
N PRO A 789 25.66 22.55 42.30
CA PRO A 789 25.74 22.24 43.72
C PRO A 789 26.41 20.87 43.96
N ASP A 790 27.29 20.79 44.97
CA ASP A 790 28.00 19.57 45.36
C ASP A 790 27.02 18.48 45.84
N ALA A 791 26.90 17.40 45.05
CA ALA A 791 25.97 16.30 45.28
C ALA A 791 26.30 15.45 46.51
N PHE A 792 27.52 15.56 47.06
CA PHE A 792 27.97 14.82 48.25
C PHE A 792 28.20 15.73 49.47
N ALA A 793 27.77 17.00 49.40
CA ALA A 793 27.93 17.94 50.50
C ALA A 793 27.24 17.44 51.78
N GLY A 794 28.04 17.18 52.82
CA GLY A 794 27.53 16.71 54.11
C GLY A 794 27.12 15.23 54.15
N ALA A 795 27.44 14.44 53.12
CA ALA A 795 27.17 13.00 53.11
C ALA A 795 27.88 12.29 54.28
N THR A 796 27.18 11.41 55.00
CA THR A 796 27.75 10.53 56.02
C THR A 796 27.34 9.09 55.72
N PRO A 797 28.04 8.07 56.23
CA PRO A 797 27.64 6.67 56.01
C PRO A 797 26.18 6.41 56.41
N GLU A 798 25.75 6.99 57.54
CA GLU A 798 24.36 6.94 58.01
C GLU A 798 23.42 7.83 57.18
N GLY A 799 23.91 8.99 56.70
CA GLY A 799 23.16 9.91 55.85
C GLY A 799 22.82 9.32 54.50
N LEU A 800 23.75 8.60 53.87
CA LEU A 800 23.55 7.92 52.58
C LEU A 800 22.48 6.82 52.65
N LEU A 801 22.38 6.13 53.79
CA LEU A 801 21.33 5.13 54.04
C LEU A 801 19.95 5.77 54.29
N ARG A 802 19.89 7.04 54.69
CA ARG A 802 18.66 7.80 55.00
C ARG A 802 18.17 8.68 53.85
N GLU A 803 18.98 8.86 52.83
CA GLU A 803 18.74 9.81 51.77
C GLU A 803 17.63 9.36 50.81
N GLY A 804 16.79 10.31 50.40
CA GLY A 804 15.64 10.04 49.51
C GLY A 804 14.46 9.33 50.18
N LEU A 805 14.53 9.06 51.48
CA LEU A 805 13.42 8.46 52.21
C LEU A 805 12.32 9.49 52.53
N PRO A 806 11.05 9.17 52.26
CA PRO A 806 9.92 9.99 52.67
C PRO A 806 9.83 10.09 54.21
N ARG A 807 9.29 11.21 54.70
CA ARG A 807 8.88 11.31 56.12
C ARG A 807 7.48 10.75 56.29
N PHE A 808 7.32 9.85 57.25
CA PHE A 808 6.06 9.22 57.58
C PHE A 808 5.54 9.80 58.91
N HIS A 809 4.23 9.76 59.10
CA HIS A 809 3.50 10.35 60.21
C HIS A 809 2.70 9.29 60.99
N GLY A 810 3.18 8.05 61.00
CA GLY A 810 2.52 6.91 61.65
C GLY A 810 1.81 5.97 60.67
N GLU A 811 2.05 6.09 59.36
CA GLU A 811 1.52 5.12 58.40
C GLU A 811 2.07 3.72 58.68
N TYR A 812 1.28 2.70 58.34
CA TYR A 812 1.54 1.31 58.71
C TYR A 812 1.72 0.48 57.46
N LEU A 813 2.93 -0.06 57.27
CA LEU A 813 3.34 -0.83 56.11
C LEU A 813 3.61 -2.28 56.52
N ILE A 814 3.04 -3.21 55.75
CA ILE A 814 3.39 -4.62 55.85
C ILE A 814 4.39 -4.94 54.74
N VAL A 815 5.50 -5.60 55.10
CA VAL A 815 6.49 -6.10 54.15
C VAL A 815 6.55 -7.62 54.22
N VAL A 816 6.46 -8.26 53.05
CA VAL A 816 6.52 -9.73 52.90
C VAL A 816 7.71 -10.10 52.01
N GLY A 817 8.57 -10.97 52.53
CA GLY A 817 9.79 -11.44 51.85
C GLY A 817 11.06 -10.67 52.28
N GLY A 818 12.19 -11.01 51.64
CA GLY A 818 13.52 -10.47 51.98
C GLY A 818 14.26 -11.28 53.05
N HIS A 819 15.58 -11.11 53.13
CA HIS A 819 16.44 -11.83 54.08
C HIS A 819 16.48 -11.14 55.45
N THR A 820 16.77 -11.91 56.51
CA THR A 820 16.69 -11.44 57.91
C THR A 820 17.59 -10.22 58.19
N GLN A 821 18.73 -10.09 57.49
CA GLN A 821 19.62 -8.94 57.65
C GLN A 821 19.02 -7.63 57.10
N LEU A 822 18.26 -7.68 56.00
CA LEU A 822 17.53 -6.54 55.42
C LEU A 822 16.56 -5.94 56.43
N LYS A 823 15.69 -6.79 56.99
CA LYS A 823 14.75 -6.43 58.04
C LYS A 823 15.46 -5.85 59.25
N SER A 824 16.47 -6.55 59.80
CA SER A 824 17.10 -6.17 61.06
C SER A 824 17.80 -4.80 60.99
N ARG A 825 18.43 -4.48 59.87
CA ARG A 825 19.20 -3.25 59.67
C ARG A 825 18.36 -2.08 59.19
N ILE A 826 17.35 -2.27 58.33
CA ILE A 826 16.53 -1.16 57.80
C ILE A 826 15.39 -0.76 58.74
N SER A 827 14.79 -1.71 59.46
CA SER A 827 13.62 -1.44 60.31
C SER A 827 13.81 -0.30 61.33
N PRO A 828 14.97 -0.18 62.02
CA PRO A 828 15.22 0.94 62.93
C PRO A 828 15.21 2.31 62.23
N PHE A 829 15.73 2.39 61.00
CA PHE A 829 15.77 3.64 60.23
C PHE A 829 14.39 4.06 59.74
N LEU A 830 13.57 3.12 59.24
CA LEU A 830 12.22 3.44 58.78
C LEU A 830 11.31 3.87 59.93
N LYS A 831 11.41 3.20 61.09
CA LYS A 831 10.70 3.59 62.30
C LYS A 831 11.11 4.98 62.79
N ALA A 832 12.39 5.33 62.70
CA ALA A 832 12.87 6.67 63.03
C ALA A 832 12.33 7.76 62.08
N GLN A 833 11.94 7.40 60.85
CA GLN A 833 11.25 8.30 59.91
C GLN A 833 9.73 8.35 60.12
N GLY A 834 9.20 7.68 61.15
CA GLY A 834 7.78 7.69 61.51
C GLY A 834 6.93 6.61 60.83
N LEU A 835 7.54 5.61 60.18
CA LEU A 835 6.80 4.51 59.56
C LEU A 835 6.64 3.34 60.54
N GLU A 836 5.40 2.93 60.80
CA GLU A 836 5.13 1.68 61.51
C GLU A 836 5.28 0.50 60.53
N LEU A 837 6.07 -0.50 60.92
CA LEU A 837 6.49 -1.57 60.01
C LEU A 837 6.34 -2.93 60.66
N ASP A 838 5.62 -3.82 59.98
CA ASP A 838 5.59 -5.24 60.28
C ASP A 838 6.15 -6.06 59.13
N TRP A 839 7.20 -6.82 59.42
CA TRP A 839 8.00 -7.52 58.42
C TRP A 839 7.94 -9.04 58.61
N PHE A 840 7.50 -9.74 57.58
CA PHE A 840 7.37 -11.18 57.53
C PHE A 840 8.41 -11.80 56.59
N ASP A 841 9.39 -12.48 57.17
CA ASP A 841 10.47 -13.14 56.43
C ASP A 841 9.99 -14.51 55.91
N SER A 842 10.39 -14.86 54.69
CA SER A 842 9.99 -16.11 54.02
C SER A 842 10.76 -17.36 54.48
N ASP A 843 11.79 -17.21 55.31
CA ASP A 843 12.71 -18.29 55.69
C ASP A 843 12.09 -19.37 56.61
N SER A 844 10.86 -19.18 57.09
CA SER A 844 10.18 -20.16 57.96
C SER A 844 9.21 -21.06 57.18
N TYR A 845 9.78 -22.05 56.47
CA TYR A 845 9.02 -23.07 55.71
C TYR A 845 7.97 -23.83 56.57
N THR A 846 8.06 -23.77 57.90
CA THR A 846 7.22 -24.52 58.85
C THR A 846 5.99 -23.77 59.38
N ALA A 847 5.80 -22.48 59.05
CA ALA A 847 4.76 -21.64 59.67
C ALA A 847 3.73 -21.02 58.70
N GLY A 848 3.64 -21.49 57.45
CA GLY A 848 2.88 -20.83 56.37
C GLY A 848 1.44 -20.42 56.72
N ARG A 849 0.61 -21.31 57.27
CA ARG A 849 -0.80 -20.98 57.59
C ARG A 849 -0.98 -20.00 58.74
N GLU A 850 -0.18 -20.12 59.80
CA GLU A 850 -0.28 -19.22 60.96
C GLU A 850 0.33 -17.85 60.65
N VAL A 851 1.38 -17.81 59.81
CA VAL A 851 1.95 -16.57 59.28
C VAL A 851 0.96 -15.88 58.35
N LEU A 852 0.31 -16.59 57.42
CA LEU A 852 -0.76 -16.03 56.59
C LEU A 852 -1.89 -15.45 57.43
N ARG A 853 -2.35 -16.18 58.46
CA ARG A 853 -3.40 -15.70 59.37
C ARG A 853 -3.00 -14.41 60.09
N ARG A 854 -1.76 -14.30 60.54
CA ARG A 854 -1.21 -13.08 61.17
C ARG A 854 -1.11 -11.93 60.18
N ILE A 855 -0.66 -12.19 58.96
CA ILE A 855 -0.58 -11.18 57.89
C ILE A 855 -1.99 -10.67 57.56
N HIS A 856 -2.96 -11.56 57.33
CA HIS A 856 -4.35 -11.19 57.03
C HIS A 856 -4.97 -10.34 58.15
N SER A 857 -4.77 -10.72 59.43
CA SER A 857 -5.28 -9.94 60.57
C SER A 857 -4.69 -8.52 60.68
N ARG A 858 -3.51 -8.28 60.09
CA ARG A 858 -2.83 -6.99 60.12
C ARG A 858 -3.11 -6.17 58.87
N LEU A 859 -3.44 -6.80 57.74
CA LEU A 859 -3.81 -6.13 56.49
C LEU A 859 -5.01 -5.19 56.68
N GLU A 860 -5.97 -5.54 57.54
CA GLU A 860 -7.12 -4.68 57.87
C GLU A 860 -6.73 -3.29 58.40
N ARG A 861 -5.54 -3.16 59.00
CA ARG A 861 -5.02 -1.89 59.55
C ARG A 861 -3.91 -1.30 58.69
N ALA A 862 -3.49 -2.00 57.64
CA ALA A 862 -2.36 -1.62 56.82
C ALA A 862 -2.74 -0.50 55.85
N HIS A 863 -1.86 0.50 55.79
CA HIS A 863 -1.93 1.58 54.80
C HIS A 863 -1.24 1.17 53.49
N GLY A 864 -0.46 0.09 53.48
CA GLY A 864 0.07 -0.53 52.28
C GLY A 864 0.68 -1.91 52.53
N LEU A 865 0.83 -2.68 51.45
CA LEU A 865 1.54 -3.95 51.42
C LEU A 865 2.68 -3.87 50.40
N MET A 866 3.90 -4.24 50.78
CA MET A 866 5.03 -4.38 49.88
C MET A 866 5.55 -5.81 49.84
N ILE A 867 5.66 -6.38 48.64
CA ILE A 867 6.15 -7.73 48.39
C ILE A 867 7.51 -7.64 47.70
N ILE A 868 8.55 -8.21 48.29
CA ILE A 868 9.90 -8.15 47.76
C ILE A 868 10.13 -9.33 46.80
N SER A 869 9.97 -9.14 45.48
CA SER A 869 9.97 -10.24 44.48
C SER A 869 11.34 -10.82 44.15
N SER A 870 12.44 -10.08 44.34
CA SER A 870 13.82 -10.54 44.05
C SER A 870 14.26 -11.76 44.88
N TYR A 871 13.44 -12.17 45.85
CA TYR A 871 13.65 -13.31 46.74
C TYR A 871 12.46 -14.30 46.76
N VAL A 872 11.52 -14.21 45.81
CA VAL A 872 10.27 -14.99 45.83
C VAL A 872 10.43 -16.34 45.13
N GLY A 873 10.40 -17.39 45.95
CA GLY A 873 10.04 -18.76 45.58
C GLY A 873 9.13 -19.38 46.65
N HIS A 874 8.14 -18.64 47.17
CA HIS A 874 7.30 -19.11 48.29
C HIS A 874 5.81 -18.86 48.11
N ASP A 875 5.01 -19.90 48.40
CA ASP A 875 3.54 -20.05 48.41
C ASP A 875 2.71 -18.97 49.15
N LEU A 876 3.32 -17.91 49.68
CA LEU A 876 2.65 -16.92 50.55
C LEU A 876 2.35 -15.58 49.87
N SER A 877 3.06 -15.22 48.79
CA SER A 877 2.94 -13.89 48.15
C SER A 877 1.60 -13.71 47.43
N GLU A 878 1.17 -14.70 46.64
CA GLU A 878 -0.08 -14.63 45.88
C GLU A 878 -1.33 -14.63 46.78
N PRO A 879 -1.46 -15.52 47.79
CA PRO A 879 -2.59 -15.46 48.72
C PRO A 879 -2.71 -14.13 49.46
N VAL A 880 -1.58 -13.54 49.86
CA VAL A 880 -1.54 -12.25 50.59
C VAL A 880 -1.86 -11.08 49.66
N ARG A 881 -1.36 -11.11 48.42
CA ARG A 881 -1.67 -10.10 47.39
C ARG A 881 -3.17 -10.05 47.11
N LEU A 882 -3.78 -11.21 46.87
CA LEU A 882 -5.21 -11.33 46.60
C LEU A 882 -6.05 -10.80 47.77
N GLU A 883 -5.68 -11.12 49.01
CA GLU A 883 -6.41 -10.64 50.18
C GLU A 883 -6.24 -9.13 50.40
N ALA A 884 -5.06 -8.57 50.16
CA ALA A 884 -4.82 -7.13 50.22
C ALA A 884 -5.62 -6.36 49.16
N GLU A 885 -5.69 -6.89 47.93
CA GLU A 885 -6.52 -6.34 46.86
C GLU A 885 -8.01 -6.36 47.23
N ASN A 886 -8.50 -7.46 47.84
CA ASN A 886 -9.87 -7.56 48.33
C ASN A 886 -10.20 -6.50 49.40
N LEU A 887 -9.26 -6.20 50.29
CA LEU A 887 -9.40 -5.18 51.34
C LEU A 887 -9.14 -3.76 50.83
N GLY A 888 -8.80 -3.59 49.54
CA GLY A 888 -8.48 -2.30 48.95
C GLY A 888 -7.18 -1.67 49.49
N VAL A 889 -6.30 -2.48 50.07
CA VAL A 889 -4.96 -2.07 50.52
C VAL A 889 -4.07 -2.02 49.29
N PRO A 890 -3.37 -0.91 49.01
CA PRO A 890 -2.49 -0.83 47.86
C PRO A 890 -1.33 -1.83 48.00
N VAL A 891 -0.96 -2.49 46.90
CA VAL A 891 0.11 -3.49 46.87
C VAL A 891 1.22 -3.04 45.92
N TYR A 892 2.46 -3.09 46.39
CA TYR A 892 3.66 -2.84 45.58
C TYR A 892 4.54 -4.08 45.53
N ILE A 893 4.80 -4.59 44.33
CA ILE A 893 5.70 -5.71 44.11
C ILE A 893 7.01 -5.14 43.59
N THR A 894 8.11 -5.31 44.34
CA THR A 894 9.41 -4.84 43.86
C THR A 894 9.77 -5.60 42.59
N PRO A 895 10.25 -4.97 41.51
CA PRO A 895 10.72 -5.71 40.34
C PRO A 895 11.85 -6.67 40.72
N GLY A 896 11.96 -7.81 40.04
CA GLY A 896 12.92 -8.89 40.36
C GLY A 896 14.40 -8.52 40.25
N ARG A 897 14.72 -7.27 39.88
CA ARG A 897 16.06 -6.68 39.79
C ARG A 897 16.24 -5.50 40.76
N ALA A 898 15.62 -5.55 41.93
CA ALA A 898 15.81 -4.52 42.94
C ALA A 898 17.21 -4.68 43.59
N ARG A 899 18.19 -3.91 43.09
CA ARG A 899 19.61 -3.91 43.52
C ARG A 899 19.76 -3.68 45.02
N GLY A 900 19.84 -4.75 45.82
CA GLY A 900 20.06 -4.72 47.26
C GLY A 900 19.15 -3.73 48.02
N VAL A 901 19.71 -3.03 49.01
CA VAL A 901 19.00 -2.05 49.85
C VAL A 901 18.62 -0.79 49.11
N THR A 902 19.45 -0.39 48.16
CA THR A 902 19.16 0.71 47.23
C THR A 902 17.83 0.49 46.52
N GLY A 903 17.61 -0.70 45.97
CA GLY A 903 16.37 -1.06 45.28
C GLY A 903 15.15 -1.04 46.20
N PHE A 904 15.29 -1.57 47.42
CA PHE A 904 14.21 -1.55 48.42
C PHE A 904 13.81 -0.12 48.83
N LEU A 905 14.77 0.76 49.12
CA LEU A 905 14.48 2.14 49.54
C LEU A 905 13.86 2.96 48.40
N ARG A 906 14.29 2.73 47.15
CA ARG A 906 13.68 3.35 45.96
C ARG A 906 12.23 2.91 45.76
N ALA A 907 11.98 1.60 45.83
CA ALA A 907 10.62 1.05 45.77
C ALA A 907 9.70 1.63 46.86
N LEU A 908 10.21 1.76 48.08
CA LEU A 908 9.48 2.37 49.19
C LEU A 908 9.16 3.86 48.92
N ALA A 909 10.12 4.61 48.37
CA ALA A 909 9.90 6.02 48.02
C ALA A 909 8.85 6.19 46.91
N GLU A 910 8.86 5.34 45.89
CA GLU A 910 7.84 5.31 44.83
C GLU A 910 6.46 4.90 45.35
N PHE A 911 6.41 4.00 46.34
CA PHE A 911 5.17 3.50 46.90
C PHE A 911 4.54 4.44 47.93
N ALA A 912 5.33 5.28 48.59
CA ALA A 912 4.89 6.17 49.66
C ALA A 912 3.66 7.05 49.31
N PRO A 913 3.51 7.63 48.09
CA PRO A 913 2.31 8.38 47.71
C PRO A 913 1.01 7.57 47.73
N GLN A 914 1.08 6.24 47.57
CA GLN A 914 -0.08 5.35 47.68
C GLN A 914 -0.38 5.03 49.14
N ILE A 915 0.65 4.81 49.95
CA ILE A 915 0.53 4.63 51.41
C ILE A 915 -0.13 5.85 52.04
N TYR A 916 0.33 7.07 51.70
CA TYR A 916 -0.26 8.31 52.20
C TYR A 916 -1.73 8.47 51.77
N ARG A 917 -2.05 8.15 50.51
CA ARG A 917 -3.43 8.21 50.03
C ARG A 917 -4.36 7.25 50.76
N GLN A 918 -3.86 6.07 51.14
CA GLN A 918 -4.66 5.12 51.91
C GLN A 918 -4.80 5.55 53.37
N ALA A 919 -3.73 6.07 53.98
CA ALA A 919 -3.77 6.63 55.33
C ALA A 919 -4.73 7.82 55.46
N LEU A 920 -4.93 8.60 54.39
CA LEU A 920 -5.90 9.71 54.35
C LEU A 920 -7.36 9.26 54.16
N LYS A 921 -7.61 8.01 53.76
CA LYS A 921 -8.96 7.46 53.55
C LYS A 921 -9.53 6.78 54.80
N GLY A 922 -8.67 6.40 55.74
CA GLY A 922 -8.99 5.65 56.97
C GLY A 922 -9.25 6.54 58.16
#